data_AF-A0A365YFW7-F1
#
_entry.id   AF-A0A365YFW7-F1
#
_cell.length_a   1.000
_cell.length_b   1.000
_cell.length_c   1.000
_cell.angle_alpha   90.00
_cell.angle_beta   90.00
_cell.angle_gamma   90.00
#
_symmetry.space_group_name_H-M   'P 1'
#
loop_
_entity.id
_entity.type
_entity.pdbx_description
1 polymer ?
#
loop_
_entity_poly.entity_id
_entity_poly.type
_entity_poly.pdbx_seq_one_letter_code
_entity_poly.pdbx_strand_id
1 'polypeptide(L)'
;MPRRTRALGLALALSLCLSPVIPAAAAPSIAPAQEVALAAAVKTVSKKTIQNLNLRQSASASSKSLLVIPKNATVKVSATSNGWSKTSYGNKTGWVSAKFLTNVPAASTSKTKTYRYLSSYQVLRQSPSSKAKSLGALQRRTKVERLGTSGSWTKIKSGSKTGFVPTNQLKSSAPAVAYRWAKTKQPIYKSTSTSSAKVATLAAGAKVQWLRNYGSWSSVSVSGKTGWIQSKHLGATAPLKVIGSRWSIDTTVVRATPSSKAKSLGSIPAGQKLSLYSTSGSWAKVKTSKGIGWVPVSALVATAYKPIASKSYWAGANLALKSANSSGSKSMGSIAKGQKVTAIGTSNGWTRIKSSKGTGWVPSKNLLAKAPVVEKVIGSRWTIDKTVVRATASTKAKSLGTAYAGQKMSLYSTSGSWSKVKTAKGAGWVPTSSLVTTAYTPISSKSYWATSGTTLRASNTGSSKSLGSLAKGQKVTAIGSANGWTRVNSSKGTGWVPAKHLSSKAPVVDKVIGTRWSMDATAVRTTASSSAKSLGTIPAGQKLSLYATSGSWSKVKTSKGTGWVPTSTLTNSAYAVIASKPYWATTNVNQRVGNSVNTKSLGVLSTNEKVTALGSANGWIRVKSRLGTGWVSGAYLSASKPSLPLPSDPPATPNASYRWTTASVNLRTGAGTQYASKGVVALGEKVTYLKTSNGWANVVTSLGSGWIKDDYLSTKATVSVQPDTQKVINAVKDRFADSISAIYTLRSGSIGHSSGKAADLMIRNYKTATGVANGDKIAQFLLDNRDQLGVSYLIWQDEIWLPTTGWTAYSTSGKYGNQFTGNWNDTTRHMDHVHVEVYGNAANNKPLDLSALR
;
A
#
# COMPACT_ATOMS: atom_id res chain seq x y z
N MET A 1 10.90 5.93 -9.80
CA MET A 1 11.84 6.35 -10.86
C MET A 1 12.76 7.44 -10.32
N PRO A 2 14.06 7.17 -10.09
CA PRO A 2 15.04 8.20 -9.75
C PRO A 2 15.94 8.51 -10.95
N ARG A 3 16.17 9.80 -11.25
CA ARG A 3 17.24 10.28 -12.16
C ARG A 3 18.03 11.32 -11.37
N ARG A 4 19.23 10.97 -10.91
CA ARG A 4 20.56 11.17 -11.55
C ARG A 4 20.99 12.65 -11.64
N THR A 5 21.85 13.00 -10.67
CA THR A 5 23.15 13.70 -10.79
C THR A 5 23.41 14.59 -12.01
N ARG A 6 23.82 15.85 -11.74
CA ARG A 6 25.07 16.45 -12.27
C ARG A 6 25.59 17.53 -11.31
N ALA A 7 26.84 17.35 -10.89
CA ALA A 7 27.72 18.35 -10.31
C ALA A 7 28.37 19.16 -11.43
N LEU A 8 28.66 20.44 -11.19
CA LEU A 8 29.78 21.16 -11.81
C LEU A 8 30.21 22.26 -10.83
N GLY A 9 31.50 22.27 -10.50
CA GLY A 9 32.09 23.15 -9.50
C GLY A 9 32.42 24.54 -10.02
N LEU A 10 32.62 25.47 -9.08
CA LEU A 10 33.51 26.60 -9.26
C LEU A 10 34.04 27.00 -7.88
N ALA A 11 35.34 26.84 -7.69
CA ALA A 11 36.09 27.31 -6.55
C ALA A 11 36.32 28.83 -6.68
N LEU A 12 36.17 29.58 -5.58
CA LEU A 12 36.89 30.83 -5.39
C LEU A 12 37.13 31.05 -3.90
N ALA A 13 38.42 31.11 -3.55
CA ALA A 13 38.94 31.28 -2.21
C ALA A 13 38.60 32.66 -1.62
N LEU A 14 38.25 32.69 -0.33
CA LEU A 14 38.36 33.89 0.48
C LEU A 14 38.84 33.52 1.89
N SER A 15 40.12 33.78 2.11
CA SER A 15 40.80 33.66 3.40
C SER A 15 40.24 34.68 4.39
N LEU A 16 39.76 34.20 5.54
CA LEU A 16 39.33 35.02 6.67
C LEU A 16 39.88 34.39 7.96
N CYS A 17 41.00 34.93 8.41
CA CYS A 17 41.60 34.63 9.70
C CYS A 17 40.65 35.04 10.83
N LEU A 18 40.17 34.07 11.60
CA LEU A 18 39.61 34.27 12.93
C LEU A 18 40.72 34.02 13.95
N SER A 19 41.04 35.05 14.73
CA SER A 19 41.84 34.92 15.95
C SER A 19 41.01 34.30 17.07
N PRO A 20 41.68 33.62 18.02
CA PRO A 20 41.29 33.69 19.42
C PRO A 20 42.39 34.35 20.27
N VAL A 21 41.95 35.16 21.24
CA VAL A 21 42.74 35.77 22.30
C VAL A 21 42.93 34.74 23.42
N ILE A 22 44.16 34.59 23.93
CA ILE A 22 44.51 33.86 25.17
C ILE A 22 45.39 34.79 26.03
N PRO A 23 45.24 34.78 27.38
CA PRO A 23 45.63 35.89 28.24
C PRO A 23 47.10 35.88 28.69
N ALA A 24 47.49 37.02 29.24
CA ALA A 24 48.81 37.33 29.79
C ALA A 24 49.26 36.35 30.88
N ALA A 25 50.50 35.88 30.76
CA ALA A 25 51.26 35.25 31.83
C ALA A 25 52.60 35.98 32.00
N ALA A 26 52.93 36.26 33.26
CA ALA A 26 54.12 36.94 33.71
C ALA A 26 55.40 36.14 33.40
N ALA A 27 56.48 36.85 33.05
CA ALA A 27 57.81 36.29 32.96
C ALA A 27 58.58 36.54 34.28
N PRO A 28 59.23 35.51 34.86
CA PRO A 28 59.88 35.59 36.16
C PRO A 28 61.32 36.14 36.10
N SER A 29 61.78 36.60 37.27
CA SER A 29 63.14 37.06 37.54
C SER A 29 64.14 35.91 37.54
N ILE A 30 65.33 36.12 36.98
CA ILE A 30 66.50 35.27 37.24
C ILE A 30 67.70 36.19 37.52
N ALA A 31 68.26 36.03 38.70
CA ALA A 31 69.65 36.31 39.09
C ALA A 31 70.06 35.16 40.04
N PRO A 32 71.35 34.90 40.31
CA PRO A 32 72.57 35.20 39.55
C PRO A 32 73.36 33.90 39.24
N ALA A 33 74.37 33.96 38.36
CA ALA A 33 75.36 32.89 38.24
C ALA A 33 76.76 33.49 38.08
N GLN A 34 77.69 32.90 38.83
CA GLN A 34 79.03 33.32 39.15
C GLN A 34 79.93 33.54 37.92
N GLU A 35 80.70 34.63 37.97
CA GLU A 35 81.79 34.90 37.04
C GLU A 35 83.06 34.18 37.53
N VAL A 36 83.54 33.28 36.68
CA VAL A 36 84.78 32.53 36.82
C VAL A 36 85.94 33.47 36.53
N ALA A 37 86.89 33.59 37.45
CA ALA A 37 88.08 34.41 37.32
C ALA A 37 88.94 33.98 36.12
N LEU A 38 88.92 34.75 35.03
CA LEU A 38 89.93 34.70 33.98
C LEU A 38 91.21 35.37 34.50
N ALA A 39 92.32 34.64 34.38
CA ALA A 39 93.67 35.12 34.64
C ALA A 39 93.90 36.50 33.99
N ALA A 40 94.31 37.47 34.82
CA ALA A 40 94.54 38.84 34.41
C ALA A 40 95.57 38.92 33.27
N ALA A 41 95.12 39.35 32.09
CA ALA A 41 96.01 39.77 31.02
C ALA A 41 96.86 40.95 31.52
N VAL A 42 98.18 40.75 31.57
CA VAL A 42 99.13 41.77 32.01
C VAL A 42 99.00 43.01 31.12
N LYS A 43 98.48 44.10 31.70
CA LYS A 43 98.14 45.33 30.99
C LYS A 43 99.42 46.00 30.47
N THR A 44 99.73 45.81 29.20
CA THR A 44 100.86 46.50 28.56
C THR A 44 100.52 47.96 28.30
N VAL A 45 101.36 48.88 28.74
CA VAL A 45 101.21 50.32 28.49
C VAL A 45 102.20 50.76 27.41
N SER A 46 101.70 51.44 26.38
CA SER A 46 102.56 52.04 25.34
C SER A 46 103.22 53.29 25.90
N LYS A 47 104.56 53.28 25.96
CA LYS A 47 105.39 54.44 26.31
C LYS A 47 106.32 54.78 25.15
N LYS A 48 106.96 55.94 25.20
CA LYS A 48 107.95 56.40 24.23
C LYS A 48 109.30 56.56 24.91
N THR A 49 110.39 56.10 24.29
CA THR A 49 111.75 56.38 24.78
C THR A 49 112.08 57.85 24.58
N ILE A 50 112.74 58.49 25.55
CA ILE A 50 113.18 59.90 25.43
C ILE A 50 114.65 60.02 24.98
N GLN A 51 115.38 58.90 24.91
CA GLN A 51 116.75 58.78 24.38
C GLN A 51 117.02 57.36 23.86
N ASN A 52 118.18 57.15 23.23
CA ASN A 52 118.65 55.80 22.89
C ASN A 52 118.84 54.99 24.18
N LEU A 53 118.26 53.80 24.27
CA LEU A 53 118.13 53.06 25.52
C LEU A 53 118.45 51.57 25.33
N ASN A 54 119.42 51.08 26.08
CA ASN A 54 119.81 49.66 26.03
C ASN A 54 118.70 48.77 26.58
N LEU A 55 118.17 47.87 25.76
CA LEU A 55 117.32 46.76 26.20
C LEU A 55 118.21 45.67 26.78
N ARG A 56 118.12 45.41 28.08
CA ARG A 56 119.01 44.48 28.79
C ARG A 56 118.31 43.17 29.15
N GLN A 57 119.08 42.09 29.31
CA GLN A 57 118.51 40.78 29.68
C GLN A 57 117.84 40.77 31.05
N SER A 58 118.38 41.53 32.02
CA SER A 58 117.83 41.66 33.38
C SER A 58 117.76 43.12 33.84
N ALA A 59 117.03 43.40 34.91
CA ALA A 59 116.81 44.73 35.49
C ALA A 59 118.06 45.29 36.22
N SER A 60 119.18 45.40 35.52
CA SER A 60 120.45 45.90 36.05
C SER A 60 121.26 46.63 34.97
N ALA A 61 121.99 47.68 35.37
CA ALA A 61 122.83 48.48 34.46
C ALA A 61 124.07 47.72 33.97
N SER A 62 124.56 46.73 34.72
CA SER A 62 125.67 45.85 34.34
C SER A 62 125.26 44.65 33.48
N SER A 63 123.95 44.43 33.29
CA SER A 63 123.42 43.30 32.50
C SER A 63 123.69 43.45 30.99
N LYS A 64 123.94 42.33 30.28
CA LYS A 64 124.20 42.32 28.83
C LYS A 64 123.08 43.03 28.06
N SER A 65 123.47 43.96 27.18
CA SER A 65 122.55 44.62 26.27
C SER A 65 122.19 43.70 25.11
N LEU A 66 120.89 43.47 24.91
CA LEU A 66 120.31 42.70 23.80
C LEU A 66 120.26 43.51 22.50
N LEU A 67 119.99 44.82 22.62
CA LEU A 67 120.00 45.82 21.56
C LEU A 67 119.87 47.23 22.17
N VAL A 68 120.03 48.26 21.33
CA VAL A 68 119.70 49.65 21.68
C VAL A 68 118.39 50.05 21.02
N ILE A 69 117.43 50.50 21.81
CA ILE A 69 116.16 51.07 21.35
C ILE A 69 116.39 52.55 21.01
N PRO A 70 116.09 53.03 19.79
CA PRO A 70 116.27 54.43 19.42
C PRO A 70 115.45 55.40 20.28
N LYS A 71 115.89 56.66 20.40
CA LYS A 71 115.10 57.78 20.94
C LYS A 71 113.78 57.93 20.18
N ASN A 72 112.71 58.30 20.89
CA ASN A 72 111.35 58.45 20.36
C ASN A 72 110.69 57.17 19.83
N ALA A 73 111.25 55.99 20.10
CA ALA A 73 110.62 54.73 19.78
C ALA A 73 109.45 54.44 20.74
N THR A 74 108.32 53.99 20.20
CA THR A 74 107.21 53.50 21.03
C THR A 74 107.50 52.07 21.46
N VAL A 75 107.42 51.83 22.76
CA VAL A 75 107.69 50.54 23.40
C VAL A 75 106.51 50.09 24.25
N LYS A 76 106.30 48.78 24.36
CA LYS A 76 105.24 48.23 25.21
C LYS A 76 105.84 47.79 26.54
N VAL A 77 105.44 48.44 27.62
CA VAL A 77 105.87 48.09 28.98
C VAL A 77 104.86 47.12 29.57
N SER A 78 105.31 45.91 29.91
CA SER A 78 104.46 44.86 30.49
C SER A 78 104.62 44.73 32.01
N ALA A 79 105.75 45.16 32.58
CA ALA A 79 105.97 45.16 34.02
C ALA A 79 107.00 46.23 34.42
N THR A 80 107.00 46.65 35.68
CA THR A 80 108.01 47.56 36.23
C THR A 80 108.52 47.01 37.56
N SER A 81 109.82 47.08 37.79
CA SER A 81 110.46 46.65 39.04
C SER A 81 111.71 47.48 39.29
N ASN A 82 111.85 48.04 40.50
CA ASN A 82 113.04 48.73 40.99
C ASN A 82 113.68 49.72 39.99
N GLY A 83 112.86 50.60 39.40
CA GLY A 83 113.31 51.61 38.44
C GLY A 83 113.55 51.10 37.01
N TRP A 84 113.28 49.82 36.73
CA TRP A 84 113.33 49.21 35.40
C TRP A 84 111.93 48.85 34.88
N SER A 85 111.75 48.93 33.57
CA SER A 85 110.53 48.56 32.85
C SER A 85 110.83 47.36 31.95
N LYS A 86 110.16 46.23 32.18
CA LYS A 86 110.16 45.09 31.27
C LYS A 86 109.40 45.51 30.01
N THR A 87 110.15 45.56 28.93
CA THR A 87 109.77 46.27 27.72
C THR A 87 110.00 45.38 26.52
N SER A 88 109.00 45.32 25.64
CA SER A 88 109.12 44.65 24.33
C SER A 88 109.33 45.71 23.24
N TYR A 89 110.38 45.50 22.44
CA TYR A 89 110.70 46.31 21.27
C TYR A 89 111.18 45.41 20.13
N GLY A 90 110.50 45.46 18.99
CA GLY A 90 110.62 44.44 17.95
C GLY A 90 110.18 43.06 18.47
N ASN A 91 110.97 42.02 18.18
CA ASN A 91 110.76 40.66 18.66
C ASN A 91 111.53 40.33 19.96
N LYS A 92 112.25 41.29 20.56
CA LYS A 92 112.99 41.08 21.81
C LYS A 92 112.25 41.66 23.01
N THR A 93 112.31 40.95 24.13
CA THR A 93 111.80 41.42 25.43
C THR A 93 112.95 41.42 26.43
N GLY A 94 113.11 42.54 27.13
CA GLY A 94 114.14 42.73 28.13
C GLY A 94 113.74 43.85 29.08
N TRP A 95 114.71 44.42 29.79
CA TRP A 95 114.51 45.49 30.76
C TRP A 95 115.22 46.76 30.32
N VAL A 96 114.52 47.89 30.43
CA VAL A 96 115.08 49.23 30.21
C VAL A 96 114.87 50.09 31.44
N SER A 97 115.68 51.12 31.67
CA SER A 97 115.44 52.01 32.80
C SER A 97 114.15 52.84 32.58
N ALA A 98 113.24 52.79 33.55
CA ALA A 98 111.93 53.44 33.49
C ALA A 98 112.03 54.97 33.43
N LYS A 99 113.14 55.55 33.92
CA LYS A 99 113.44 56.99 33.90
C LYS A 99 113.47 57.57 32.49
N PHE A 100 113.74 56.74 31.48
CA PHE A 100 113.85 57.16 30.09
C PHE A 100 112.61 56.84 29.23
N LEU A 101 111.44 56.65 29.87
CA LEU A 101 110.16 56.39 29.21
C LEU A 101 109.11 57.46 29.58
N THR A 102 108.36 57.96 28.58
CA THR A 102 107.23 58.90 28.75
C THR A 102 105.91 58.35 28.19
N ASN A 103 104.77 58.87 28.66
CA ASN A 103 103.42 58.42 28.24
C ASN A 103 103.02 59.02 26.87
N VAL A 104 102.18 58.30 26.11
CA VAL A 104 101.59 58.80 24.85
C VAL A 104 100.19 59.40 25.11
N PRO A 105 99.88 60.65 24.68
CA PRO A 105 98.55 61.28 24.86
C PRO A 105 97.42 60.58 24.06
N ALA A 106 96.20 60.49 24.63
CA ALA A 106 95.04 59.83 24.01
C ALA A 106 94.17 60.78 23.15
N ALA A 107 93.66 60.30 22.01
CA ALA A 107 92.85 61.06 21.05
C ALA A 107 91.33 61.10 21.38
N SER A 108 90.69 62.24 21.08
CA SER A 108 89.28 62.62 21.34
C SER A 108 88.27 62.02 20.36
N THR A 109 87.07 61.61 20.83
CA THR A 109 85.97 61.05 20.02
C THR A 109 84.69 61.93 20.04
N SER A 110 83.98 61.96 18.91
CA SER A 110 82.83 62.82 18.56
C SER A 110 81.50 62.46 19.27
N LYS A 111 80.69 63.48 19.65
CA LYS A 111 79.39 63.34 20.36
C LYS A 111 78.19 63.13 19.41
N THR A 112 77.35 62.13 19.72
CA THR A 112 76.08 61.81 19.03
C THR A 112 74.98 62.87 19.26
N LYS A 113 74.27 63.27 18.18
CA LYS A 113 73.15 64.24 18.25
C LYS A 113 71.89 63.65 18.90
N THR A 114 71.20 64.45 19.72
CA THR A 114 69.94 64.06 20.41
C THR A 114 68.77 64.94 19.96
N TYR A 115 67.62 64.34 19.60
CA TYR A 115 66.42 65.06 19.15
C TYR A 115 65.26 65.04 20.16
N ARG A 116 64.43 66.08 20.15
CA ARG A 116 63.20 66.25 20.96
C ARG A 116 62.07 66.84 20.11
N TYR A 117 60.85 66.83 20.65
CA TYR A 117 59.66 67.36 20.00
C TYR A 117 58.87 68.29 20.93
N LEU A 118 58.31 69.37 20.38
CA LEU A 118 57.48 70.29 21.16
C LEU A 118 56.10 69.71 21.51
N SER A 119 55.71 69.74 22.79
CA SER A 119 54.38 69.33 23.26
C SER A 119 53.30 70.38 23.06
N SER A 120 53.67 71.65 22.83
CA SER A 120 52.76 72.76 22.55
C SER A 120 53.44 73.82 21.67
N TYR A 121 52.71 74.87 21.29
CA TYR A 121 53.30 76.04 20.63
C TYR A 121 54.27 76.74 21.57
N GLN A 122 55.50 76.98 21.13
CA GLN A 122 56.51 77.67 21.92
C GLN A 122 57.17 78.77 21.10
N VAL A 123 57.56 79.83 21.79
CA VAL A 123 58.35 80.89 21.18
C VAL A 123 59.81 80.61 21.50
N LEU A 124 60.64 80.57 20.46
CA LEU A 124 62.08 80.38 20.58
C LEU A 124 62.70 81.67 21.11
N ARG A 125 63.41 81.59 22.24
CA ARG A 125 63.97 82.75 22.95
C ARG A 125 65.48 82.86 22.74
N GLN A 126 66.02 84.09 22.76
CA GLN A 126 67.46 84.32 22.62
C GLN A 126 68.27 83.87 23.85
N SER A 127 67.68 83.97 25.05
CA SER A 127 68.27 83.54 26.33
C SER A 127 67.23 82.74 27.15
N PRO A 128 67.62 82.01 28.23
CA PRO A 128 66.72 81.14 29.00
C PRO A 128 65.76 81.94 29.91
N SER A 129 64.95 82.82 29.33
CA SER A 129 63.98 83.67 30.01
C SER A 129 62.73 83.86 29.17
N SER A 130 61.57 83.89 29.82
CA SER A 130 60.27 84.13 29.17
C SER A 130 60.16 85.55 28.61
N LYS A 131 60.91 86.51 29.18
CA LYS A 131 60.99 87.92 28.77
C LYS A 131 62.04 88.19 27.67
N ALA A 132 62.87 87.20 27.33
CA ALA A 132 63.91 87.39 26.32
C ALA A 132 63.34 87.62 24.90
N LYS A 133 64.15 88.22 24.04
CA LYS A 133 63.79 88.49 22.63
C LYS A 133 63.31 87.21 21.93
N SER A 134 62.21 87.33 21.20
CA SER A 134 61.66 86.27 20.35
C SER A 134 62.49 86.11 19.07
N LEU A 135 63.00 84.90 18.83
CA LEU A 135 63.74 84.53 17.61
C LEU A 135 62.86 83.82 16.57
N GLY A 136 61.65 83.45 16.96
CA GLY A 136 60.69 82.78 16.09
C GLY A 136 59.67 81.97 16.87
N ALA A 137 58.66 81.48 16.16
CA ALA A 137 57.62 80.64 16.70
C ALA A 137 57.76 79.20 16.21
N LEU A 138 57.63 78.25 17.13
CA LEU A 138 57.70 76.82 16.84
C LEU A 138 56.36 76.17 17.18
N GLN A 139 55.81 75.43 16.23
CA GLN A 139 54.51 74.77 16.40
C GLN A 139 54.63 73.50 17.24
N ARG A 140 53.49 73.03 17.76
CA ARG A 140 53.40 71.71 18.38
C ARG A 140 53.92 70.63 17.43
N ARG A 141 54.64 69.64 17.96
CA ARG A 141 55.29 68.52 17.24
C ARG A 141 56.52 68.90 16.39
N THR A 142 56.99 70.16 16.42
CA THR A 142 58.23 70.52 15.73
C THR A 142 59.38 69.68 16.30
N LYS A 143 60.12 68.98 15.42
CA LYS A 143 61.34 68.23 15.77
C LYS A 143 62.49 69.22 15.92
N VAL A 144 63.19 69.16 17.05
CA VAL A 144 64.32 70.04 17.36
C VAL A 144 65.50 69.23 17.87
N GLU A 145 66.71 69.65 17.54
CA GLU A 145 67.95 69.10 18.08
C GLU A 145 68.20 69.71 19.46
N ARG A 146 68.49 68.89 20.48
CA ARG A 146 68.81 69.33 21.84
C ARG A 146 70.31 69.57 21.96
N LEU A 147 70.69 70.81 22.27
CA LEU A 147 72.09 71.22 22.40
C LEU A 147 72.56 71.31 23.86
N GLY A 148 71.63 71.47 24.82
CA GLY A 148 71.95 71.52 26.25
C GLY A 148 70.76 72.01 27.08
N THR A 149 70.79 71.76 28.38
CA THR A 149 69.75 72.22 29.32
C THR A 149 70.39 73.18 30.33
N SER A 150 69.72 74.30 30.59
CA SER A 150 70.12 75.37 31.51
C SER A 150 68.93 75.68 32.41
N GLY A 151 68.90 75.04 33.59
CA GLY A 151 67.74 75.07 34.49
C GLY A 151 66.45 74.61 33.81
N SER A 152 65.38 75.38 33.95
CA SER A 152 64.06 75.10 33.36
C SER A 152 63.98 75.34 31.84
N TRP A 153 65.09 75.68 31.18
CA TRP A 153 65.17 75.96 29.74
C TRP A 153 66.12 74.99 29.04
N THR A 154 65.79 74.62 27.81
CA THR A 154 66.65 73.80 26.96
C THR A 154 67.03 74.59 25.72
N LYS A 155 68.34 74.67 25.44
CA LYS A 155 68.88 75.20 24.20
C LYS A 155 68.64 74.17 23.09
N ILE A 156 67.94 74.59 22.06
CA ILE A 156 67.58 73.75 20.92
C ILE A 156 67.98 74.40 19.60
N LYS A 157 68.15 73.57 18.58
CA LYS A 157 68.30 73.98 17.18
C LYS A 157 67.12 73.47 16.35
N SER A 158 66.50 74.38 15.61
CA SER A 158 65.37 74.11 14.72
C SER A 158 65.65 74.76 13.37
N GLY A 159 66.05 73.96 12.37
CA GLY A 159 66.59 74.49 11.11
C GLY A 159 67.90 75.25 11.33
N SER A 160 67.99 76.47 10.81
CA SER A 160 69.15 77.37 10.99
C SER A 160 69.15 78.14 12.31
N LYS A 161 68.04 78.12 13.08
CA LYS A 161 67.88 78.93 14.29
C LYS A 161 68.23 78.12 15.54
N THR A 162 68.98 78.76 16.44
CA THR A 162 69.33 78.23 17.76
C THR A 162 68.80 79.17 18.85
N GLY A 163 68.15 78.62 19.87
CA GLY A 163 67.60 79.40 20.99
C GLY A 163 67.07 78.53 22.11
N PHE A 164 66.33 79.10 23.05
CA PHE A 164 65.84 78.43 24.25
C PHE A 164 64.32 78.25 24.23
N VAL A 165 63.86 77.09 24.69
CA VAL A 165 62.45 76.79 24.98
C VAL A 165 62.33 76.14 26.38
N PRO A 166 61.17 76.22 27.06
CA PRO A 166 61.01 75.57 28.36
C PRO A 166 61.18 74.05 28.26
N THR A 167 61.97 73.47 29.17
CA THR A 167 62.31 72.04 29.15
C THR A 167 61.08 71.15 29.27
N ASN A 168 60.07 71.56 30.05
CA ASN A 168 58.81 70.82 30.21
C ASN A 168 57.96 70.75 28.92
N GLN A 169 58.29 71.54 27.91
CA GLN A 169 57.61 71.53 26.61
C GLN A 169 58.29 70.62 25.58
N LEU A 170 59.36 69.91 25.97
CA LEU A 170 60.07 68.97 25.11
C LEU A 170 59.78 67.53 25.52
N LYS A 171 59.40 66.72 24.55
CA LYS A 171 59.17 65.27 24.70
C LYS A 171 60.15 64.50 23.83
N SER A 172 60.48 63.27 24.23
CA SER A 172 61.35 62.36 23.47
C SER A 172 60.71 61.88 22.17
N SER A 173 59.38 61.84 22.12
CA SER A 173 58.58 61.47 20.95
C SER A 173 57.64 62.60 20.53
N ALA A 174 57.26 62.62 19.25
CA ALA A 174 56.28 63.57 18.73
C ALA A 174 54.91 63.29 19.37
N PRO A 175 54.23 64.30 19.94
CA PRO A 175 52.85 64.15 20.39
C PRO A 175 51.93 63.61 19.28
N ALA A 176 50.91 62.83 19.63
CA ALA A 176 49.94 62.30 18.68
C ALA A 176 49.24 63.42 17.88
N VAL A 177 48.94 63.14 16.61
CA VAL A 177 48.21 64.09 15.75
C VAL A 177 46.78 64.26 16.28
N ALA A 178 46.37 65.50 16.52
CA ALA A 178 44.97 65.79 16.85
C ALA A 178 44.25 66.20 15.57
N TYR A 179 43.14 65.55 15.25
CA TYR A 179 42.34 65.88 14.07
C TYR A 179 41.06 66.63 14.45
N ARG A 180 40.63 67.50 13.53
CA ARG A 180 39.34 68.20 13.56
C ARG A 180 38.70 68.12 12.18
N TRP A 181 37.37 68.26 12.14
CA TRP A 181 36.60 68.22 10.90
C TRP A 181 35.85 69.53 10.70
N ALA A 182 35.87 70.07 9.49
CA ALA A 182 35.06 71.22 9.15
C ALA A 182 33.56 70.85 9.20
N LYS A 183 32.75 71.61 9.94
CA LYS A 183 31.30 71.36 10.04
C LYS A 183 30.56 71.71 8.74
N THR A 184 31.02 72.76 8.07
CA THR A 184 30.54 73.26 6.78
C THR A 184 31.72 73.64 5.90
N LYS A 185 31.50 74.07 4.65
CA LYS A 185 32.55 74.61 3.79
C LYS A 185 33.12 75.88 4.41
N GLN A 186 34.43 75.96 4.62
CA GLN A 186 35.07 77.06 5.38
C GLN A 186 36.44 77.46 4.84
N PRO A 187 36.73 78.76 4.72
CA PRO A 187 38.08 79.23 4.40
C PRO A 187 39.05 79.06 5.58
N ILE A 188 40.32 78.88 5.26
CA ILE A 188 41.46 78.98 6.18
C ILE A 188 42.22 80.26 5.82
N TYR A 189 42.52 81.07 6.83
CA TYR A 189 43.11 82.40 6.70
C TYR A 189 44.60 82.41 7.11
N LYS A 190 45.37 83.38 6.62
CA LYS A 190 46.81 83.52 6.91
C LYS A 190 47.06 83.97 8.35
N SER A 191 46.15 84.74 8.94
CA SER A 191 46.18 85.17 10.35
C SER A 191 44.82 84.97 11.03
N THR A 192 44.71 85.34 12.31
CA THR A 192 43.48 85.26 13.12
C THR A 192 42.49 86.39 12.78
N SER A 193 42.40 86.77 11.50
CA SER A 193 41.50 87.78 10.96
C SER A 193 40.87 87.28 9.65
N THR A 194 39.56 87.44 9.53
CA THR A 194 38.79 87.09 8.31
C THR A 194 39.12 87.98 7.13
N SER A 195 39.72 89.16 7.35
CA SER A 195 40.17 90.06 6.29
C SER A 195 41.56 89.69 5.74
N SER A 196 42.26 88.74 6.36
CA SER A 196 43.57 88.29 5.88
C SER A 196 43.45 87.38 4.66
N ALA A 197 44.54 87.23 3.90
CA ALA A 197 44.57 86.36 2.72
C ALA A 197 44.15 84.91 3.05
N LYS A 198 43.38 84.30 2.15
CA LYS A 198 42.93 82.90 2.27
C LYS A 198 44.07 81.97 1.85
N VAL A 199 44.39 80.99 2.69
CA VAL A 199 45.42 79.97 2.46
C VAL A 199 44.85 78.76 1.70
N ALA A 200 43.61 78.37 2.03
CA ALA A 200 42.87 77.27 1.40
C ALA A 200 41.37 77.37 1.74
N THR A 201 40.54 76.57 1.06
CA THR A 201 39.12 76.40 1.43
C THR A 201 38.84 74.93 1.71
N LEU A 202 38.32 74.63 2.90
CA LEU A 202 37.91 73.30 3.32
C LEU A 202 36.50 73.00 2.81
N ALA A 203 36.29 71.81 2.25
CA ALA A 203 34.95 71.26 2.03
C ALA A 203 34.30 70.89 3.38
N ALA A 204 32.96 70.82 3.41
CA ALA A 204 32.25 70.32 4.59
C ALA A 204 32.71 68.87 4.89
N GLY A 205 33.06 68.59 6.14
CA GLY A 205 33.61 67.31 6.57
C GLY A 205 35.10 67.12 6.28
N ALA A 206 35.82 68.11 5.74
CA ALA A 206 37.26 67.98 5.51
C ALA A 206 38.03 67.81 6.85
N LYS A 207 38.95 66.84 6.87
CA LYS A 207 39.82 66.50 8.01
C LYS A 207 41.05 67.40 8.00
N VAL A 208 41.35 68.06 9.13
CA VAL A 208 42.54 68.91 9.30
C VAL A 208 43.33 68.50 10.54
N GLN A 209 44.65 68.65 10.49
CA GLN A 209 45.50 68.51 11.67
C GLN A 209 45.37 69.77 12.51
N TRP A 210 44.89 69.63 13.74
CA TRP A 210 44.84 70.71 14.71
C TRP A 210 46.20 70.90 15.39
N LEU A 211 46.66 72.16 15.42
CA LEU A 211 47.94 72.54 16.02
C LEU A 211 47.75 73.20 17.38
N ARG A 212 46.89 74.23 17.46
CA ARG A 212 46.59 74.97 18.70
C ARG A 212 45.31 75.80 18.57
N ASN A 213 44.81 76.28 19.71
CA ASN A 213 43.83 77.36 19.77
C ASN A 213 44.52 78.70 20.08
N TYR A 214 43.89 79.80 19.69
CA TYR A 214 44.22 81.16 20.06
C TYR A 214 42.96 82.03 20.00
N GLY A 215 42.42 82.38 21.16
CA GLY A 215 41.08 82.98 21.26
C GLY A 215 40.03 82.12 20.55
N SER A 216 39.18 82.77 19.75
CA SER A 216 38.13 82.12 18.94
C SER A 216 38.64 81.42 17.68
N TRP A 217 39.96 81.30 17.51
CA TRP A 217 40.60 80.72 16.33
C TRP A 217 41.38 79.44 16.64
N SER A 218 41.39 78.53 15.68
CA SER A 218 42.19 77.31 15.68
C SER A 218 43.23 77.41 14.57
N SER A 219 44.50 77.17 14.90
CA SER A 219 45.54 76.97 13.91
C SER A 219 45.52 75.52 13.46
N VAL A 220 45.48 75.31 12.15
CA VAL A 220 45.35 74.00 11.51
C VAL A 220 46.34 73.85 10.38
N SER A 221 46.72 72.61 10.11
CA SER A 221 47.53 72.21 8.96
C SER A 221 46.71 71.32 8.02
N VAL A 222 46.69 71.67 6.74
CA VAL A 222 46.05 70.91 5.66
C VAL A 222 46.98 70.89 4.45
N SER A 223 47.28 69.69 3.92
CA SER A 223 48.17 69.49 2.76
C SER A 223 49.49 70.27 2.84
N GLY A 224 50.14 70.26 4.01
CA GLY A 224 51.41 70.95 4.26
C GLY A 224 51.32 72.46 4.51
N LYS A 225 50.15 73.10 4.30
CA LYS A 225 49.93 74.53 4.56
C LYS A 225 49.32 74.73 5.95
N THR A 226 49.87 75.70 6.70
CA THR A 226 49.34 76.10 8.02
C THR A 226 48.56 77.40 7.92
N GLY A 227 47.40 77.47 8.57
CA GLY A 227 46.60 78.70 8.66
C GLY A 227 45.61 78.67 9.83
N TRP A 228 44.65 79.60 9.82
CA TRP A 228 43.72 79.87 10.91
C TRP A 228 42.26 79.75 10.46
N ILE A 229 41.43 79.13 11.29
CA ILE A 229 39.99 78.99 11.08
C ILE A 229 39.25 79.26 12.39
N GLN A 230 38.06 79.86 12.34
CA GLN A 230 37.29 80.07 13.57
C GLN A 230 36.91 78.72 14.20
N SER A 231 37.24 78.55 15.48
CA SER A 231 37.12 77.28 16.21
C SER A 231 35.69 76.73 16.20
N LYS A 232 34.66 77.59 16.17
CA LYS A 232 33.24 77.19 16.12
C LYS A 232 32.88 76.34 14.90
N HIS A 233 33.62 76.48 13.80
CA HIS A 233 33.38 75.74 12.57
C HIS A 233 34.12 74.39 12.50
N LEU A 234 34.91 74.06 13.52
CA LEU A 234 35.56 72.77 13.66
C LEU A 234 34.83 71.88 14.67
N GLY A 235 34.73 70.59 14.37
CA GLY A 235 34.25 69.55 15.27
C GLY A 235 35.36 68.56 15.63
N ALA A 236 35.25 67.94 16.81
CA ALA A 236 36.14 66.85 17.22
C ALA A 236 35.84 65.52 16.51
N THR A 237 34.69 65.43 15.85
CA THR A 237 34.24 64.26 15.08
C THR A 237 33.82 64.69 13.67
N ALA A 238 33.88 63.76 12.72
CA ALA A 238 33.37 63.99 11.38
C ALA A 238 31.85 64.25 11.40
N PRO A 239 31.35 65.24 10.63
CA PRO A 239 29.91 65.41 10.45
C PRO A 239 29.30 64.15 9.81
N LEU A 240 28.12 63.74 10.28
CA LEU A 240 27.44 62.54 9.77
C LEU A 240 26.84 62.82 8.38
N LYS A 241 27.16 61.96 7.41
CA LYS A 241 26.61 62.00 6.06
C LYS A 241 25.25 61.31 6.01
N VAL A 242 24.22 61.98 5.52
CA VAL A 242 22.90 61.36 5.29
C VAL A 242 23.02 60.39 4.12
N ILE A 243 22.65 59.12 4.34
CA ILE A 243 22.69 58.03 3.35
C ILE A 243 21.30 57.63 2.84
N GLY A 244 20.24 58.21 3.39
CA GLY A 244 18.88 57.97 2.92
C GLY A 244 17.81 58.54 3.84
N SER A 245 16.55 58.32 3.47
CA SER A 245 15.38 58.60 4.32
C SER A 245 14.72 57.30 4.77
N ARG A 246 14.13 57.30 5.96
CA ARG A 246 13.32 56.21 6.52
C ARG A 246 12.07 56.77 7.15
N TRP A 247 11.01 55.97 7.25
CA TRP A 247 9.77 56.33 7.90
C TRP A 247 9.50 55.41 9.09
N SER A 248 9.17 55.97 10.25
CA SER A 248 8.77 55.17 11.41
C SER A 248 7.43 54.48 11.13
N ILE A 249 7.32 53.19 11.46
CA ILE A 249 6.07 52.43 11.28
C ILE A 249 5.31 52.20 12.57
N ASP A 250 5.97 52.41 13.70
CA ASP A 250 5.44 52.37 15.06
C ASP A 250 5.93 53.58 15.84
N THR A 251 5.28 53.83 16.97
CA THR A 251 5.88 54.65 18.02
C THR A 251 7.15 53.96 18.51
N THR A 252 8.31 54.56 18.27
CA THR A 252 9.61 53.96 18.59
C THR A 252 10.44 54.87 19.48
N VAL A 253 11.12 54.26 20.45
CA VAL A 253 12.06 54.93 21.34
C VAL A 253 13.37 55.19 20.58
N VAL A 254 13.85 56.43 20.63
CA VAL A 254 15.16 56.85 20.13
C VAL A 254 16.18 56.67 21.25
N ARG A 255 17.30 56.02 20.97
CA ARG A 255 18.30 55.63 21.99
C ARG A 255 19.66 56.26 21.74
N ALA A 256 20.42 56.50 22.81
CA ALA A 256 21.76 57.08 22.72
C ALA A 256 22.77 56.16 22.02
N THR A 257 22.67 54.85 22.22
CA THR A 257 23.52 53.81 21.61
C THR A 257 22.66 52.68 21.03
N PRO A 258 23.17 51.83 20.10
CA PRO A 258 22.39 50.79 19.42
C PRO A 258 22.12 49.57 20.31
N SER A 259 21.40 49.79 21.41
CA SER A 259 21.05 48.74 22.39
C SER A 259 19.70 49.04 23.02
N SER A 260 18.90 48.00 23.25
CA SER A 260 17.59 48.11 23.91
C SER A 260 17.68 48.47 25.41
N LYS A 261 18.88 48.46 25.98
CA LYS A 261 19.15 48.90 27.37
C LYS A 261 19.71 50.33 27.44
N ALA A 262 19.99 50.95 26.30
CA ALA A 262 20.56 52.29 26.26
C ALA A 262 19.56 53.37 26.68
N LYS A 263 20.10 54.48 27.24
CA LYS A 263 19.36 55.68 27.62
C LYS A 263 18.40 56.11 26.49
N SER A 264 17.14 56.31 26.87
CA SER A 264 16.10 56.89 26.01
C SER A 264 16.36 58.38 25.80
N LEU A 265 16.27 58.82 24.55
CA LEU A 265 16.26 60.23 24.14
C LEU A 265 14.83 60.74 23.87
N GLY A 266 13.83 59.91 24.15
CA GLY A 266 12.41 60.16 23.86
C GLY A 266 11.88 59.24 22.74
N SER A 267 10.58 59.34 22.47
CA SER A 267 9.89 58.56 21.45
C SER A 267 9.47 59.41 20.26
N ILE A 268 9.39 58.78 19.10
CA ILE A 268 8.82 59.35 17.88
C ILE A 268 7.58 58.55 17.49
N PRO A 269 6.46 59.20 17.09
CA PRO A 269 5.27 58.50 16.63
C PRO A 269 5.50 57.81 15.28
N ALA A 270 4.59 56.91 14.91
CA ALA A 270 4.56 56.31 13.58
C ALA A 270 4.29 57.38 12.49
N GLY A 271 4.85 57.19 11.30
CA GLY A 271 4.69 58.06 10.14
C GLY A 271 5.68 59.22 10.06
N GLN A 272 6.69 59.30 10.95
CA GLN A 272 7.70 60.36 10.87
C GLN A 272 8.80 60.01 9.87
N LYS A 273 9.15 60.98 9.01
CA LYS A 273 10.30 60.92 8.10
C LYS A 273 11.59 61.24 8.85
N LEU A 274 12.57 60.34 8.76
CA LEU A 274 13.85 60.38 9.47
C LEU A 274 15.02 60.37 8.47
N SER A 275 16.07 61.13 8.75
CA SER A 275 17.32 61.06 7.97
C SER A 275 18.20 59.94 8.49
N LEU A 276 18.56 58.98 7.64
CA LEU A 276 19.43 57.85 7.98
C LEU A 276 20.90 58.23 7.79
N TYR A 277 21.74 57.94 8.78
CA TYR A 277 23.18 58.16 8.72
C TYR A 277 23.97 56.86 8.54
N SER A 278 23.60 55.80 9.27
CA SER A 278 24.24 54.49 9.18
C SER A 278 23.33 53.41 9.80
N THR A 279 23.68 52.16 9.57
CA THR A 279 23.09 51.00 10.24
C THR A 279 24.19 50.19 10.93
N SER A 280 23.89 49.64 12.10
CA SER A 280 24.76 48.74 12.84
C SER A 280 23.91 47.59 13.37
N GLY A 281 24.05 46.40 12.77
CA GLY A 281 23.16 45.27 13.01
C GLY A 281 21.68 45.65 12.84
N SER A 282 20.86 45.36 13.84
CA SER A 282 19.42 45.65 13.85
C SER A 282 19.06 47.10 14.20
N TRP A 283 20.03 48.02 14.24
CA TRP A 283 19.84 49.42 14.62
C TRP A 283 20.21 50.39 13.51
N ALA A 284 19.43 51.44 13.37
CA ALA A 284 19.64 52.54 12.44
C ALA A 284 19.97 53.82 13.22
N LYS A 285 21.08 54.47 12.87
CA LYS A 285 21.44 55.80 13.38
C LYS A 285 20.72 56.85 12.54
N VAL A 286 19.86 57.64 13.17
CA VAL A 286 18.95 58.56 12.48
C VAL A 286 18.97 59.95 13.12
N LYS A 287 18.65 60.97 12.32
CA LYS A 287 18.24 62.29 12.83
C LYS A 287 16.72 62.31 12.98
N THR A 288 16.26 62.66 14.16
CA THR A 288 14.85 62.81 14.53
C THR A 288 14.59 64.22 15.09
N SER A 289 13.33 64.53 15.42
CA SER A 289 12.99 65.75 16.16
C SER A 289 13.58 65.78 17.58
N LYS A 290 13.99 64.64 18.13
CA LYS A 290 14.65 64.51 19.44
C LYS A 290 16.19 64.56 19.35
N GLY A 291 16.74 64.84 18.17
CA GLY A 291 18.18 64.87 17.92
C GLY A 291 18.68 63.62 17.17
N ILE A 292 19.97 63.31 17.31
CA ILE A 292 20.61 62.19 16.64
C ILE A 292 20.69 61.00 17.59
N GLY A 293 20.13 59.86 17.20
CA GLY A 293 20.12 58.65 18.02
C GLY A 293 19.91 57.37 17.20
N TRP A 294 19.61 56.28 17.89
CA TRP A 294 19.45 54.95 17.32
C TRP A 294 18.03 54.43 17.50
N VAL A 295 17.47 53.85 16.45
CA VAL A 295 16.16 53.18 16.45
C VAL A 295 16.27 51.79 15.82
N PRO A 296 15.40 50.82 16.17
CA PRO A 296 15.41 49.52 15.52
C PRO A 296 15.12 49.64 14.02
N VAL A 297 15.86 48.93 13.17
CA VAL A 297 15.60 48.86 11.72
C VAL A 297 14.20 48.28 11.45
N SER A 298 13.74 47.36 12.29
CA SER A 298 12.38 46.79 12.23
C SER A 298 11.25 47.79 12.45
N ALA A 299 11.54 48.94 13.06
CA ALA A 299 10.58 50.03 13.25
C ALA A 299 10.56 51.02 12.07
N LEU A 300 11.27 50.72 10.98
CA LEU A 300 11.46 51.62 9.84
C LEU A 300 11.08 50.97 8.51
N VAL A 301 10.62 51.78 7.57
CA VAL A 301 10.54 51.43 6.13
C VAL A 301 11.23 52.48 5.26
N ALA A 302 11.65 52.09 4.06
CA ALA A 302 12.31 52.98 3.11
C ALA A 302 11.34 53.91 2.36
N THR A 303 10.11 53.46 2.16
CA THR A 303 9.04 54.18 1.47
C THR A 303 8.16 54.96 2.44
N ALA A 304 7.41 55.95 1.96
CA ALA A 304 6.51 56.72 2.82
C ALA A 304 5.51 55.81 3.54
N TYR A 305 5.40 55.96 4.86
CA TYR A 305 4.44 55.23 5.68
C TYR A 305 3.31 56.15 6.11
N LYS A 306 2.08 55.74 5.83
CA LYS A 306 0.86 56.43 6.28
C LYS A 306 0.16 55.56 7.34
N PRO A 307 0.25 55.92 8.63
CA PRO A 307 -0.60 55.31 9.66
C PRO A 307 -2.07 55.56 9.31
N ILE A 308 -2.93 54.58 9.59
CA ILE A 308 -4.39 54.74 9.42
C ILE A 308 -5.10 54.33 10.71
N ALA A 309 -6.31 54.84 10.92
CA ALA A 309 -7.18 54.34 11.97
C ALA A 309 -7.41 52.84 11.78
N SER A 310 -7.35 52.08 12.88
CA SER A 310 -7.46 50.63 12.83
C SER A 310 -8.79 50.20 12.21
N LYS A 311 -8.74 49.52 11.06
CA LYS A 311 -9.93 49.09 10.31
C LYS A 311 -9.83 47.61 9.95
N SER A 312 -10.94 46.89 10.12
CA SER A 312 -11.02 45.46 9.78
C SER A 312 -11.16 45.25 8.28
N TYR A 313 -10.43 44.27 7.75
CA TYR A 313 -10.49 43.79 6.37
C TYR A 313 -10.50 42.26 6.36
N TRP A 314 -10.83 41.69 5.21
CA TRP A 314 -10.82 40.27 4.95
C TRP A 314 -9.79 39.93 3.88
N ALA A 315 -9.02 38.86 4.08
CA ALA A 315 -8.09 38.41 3.05
C ALA A 315 -8.86 37.84 1.84
N GLY A 316 -8.72 38.45 0.66
CA GLY A 316 -9.35 37.99 -0.59
C GLY A 316 -8.71 36.74 -1.20
N ALA A 317 -7.50 36.41 -0.76
CA ALA A 317 -6.74 35.22 -1.16
C ALA A 317 -5.93 34.67 0.03
N ASN A 318 -5.23 33.56 -0.16
CA ASN A 318 -4.22 33.11 0.81
C ASN A 318 -3.00 34.03 0.69
N LEU A 319 -2.62 34.70 1.78
CA LEU A 319 -1.57 35.71 1.81
C LEU A 319 -0.41 35.28 2.71
N ALA A 320 0.82 35.56 2.29
CA ALA A 320 1.96 35.47 3.19
C ALA A 320 2.05 36.76 4.01
N LEU A 321 2.08 36.64 5.34
CA LEU A 321 2.39 37.75 6.24
C LEU A 321 3.90 38.00 6.18
N LYS A 322 4.28 39.18 5.70
CA LYS A 322 5.68 39.54 5.41
C LYS A 322 6.28 40.43 6.49
N SER A 323 7.57 40.24 6.79
CA SER A 323 8.28 41.05 7.80
C SER A 323 8.59 42.48 7.32
N ALA A 324 8.59 42.72 6.01
CA ALA A 324 8.73 44.04 5.39
C ALA A 324 7.75 44.20 4.22
N ASN A 325 7.55 45.43 3.74
CA ASN A 325 6.69 45.76 2.60
C ASN A 325 7.33 45.40 1.24
N SER A 326 7.78 44.14 1.11
CA SER A 326 8.41 43.59 -0.08
C SER A 326 8.12 42.10 -0.20
N SER A 327 7.86 41.64 -1.42
CA SER A 327 7.58 40.24 -1.75
C SER A 327 8.76 39.32 -1.41
N GLY A 328 10.00 39.80 -1.51
CA GLY A 328 11.21 39.07 -1.17
C GLY A 328 11.52 38.96 0.32
N SER A 329 10.76 39.63 1.19
CA SER A 329 11.02 39.59 2.64
C SER A 329 10.57 38.28 3.30
N LYS A 330 11.12 38.00 4.49
CA LYS A 330 10.82 36.80 5.28
C LYS A 330 9.32 36.69 5.53
N SER A 331 8.76 35.50 5.28
CA SER A 331 7.39 35.19 5.68
C SER A 331 7.36 34.84 7.16
N MET A 332 6.44 35.46 7.90
CA MET A 332 6.20 35.24 9.33
C MET A 332 4.99 34.32 9.58
N GLY A 333 4.27 33.96 8.51
CA GLY A 333 3.08 33.10 8.58
C GLY A 333 2.19 33.29 7.35
N SER A 334 1.10 32.52 7.31
CA SER A 334 0.06 32.61 6.28
C SER A 334 -1.26 33.12 6.86
N ILE A 335 -1.94 33.98 6.11
CA ILE A 335 -3.31 34.43 6.34
C ILE A 335 -4.19 33.72 5.32
N ALA A 336 -5.16 32.94 5.78
CA ALA A 336 -6.06 32.21 4.90
C ALA A 336 -7.06 33.15 4.20
N LYS A 337 -7.52 32.81 3.00
CA LYS A 337 -8.63 33.50 2.34
C LYS A 337 -9.85 33.51 3.27
N GLY A 338 -10.47 34.68 3.42
CA GLY A 338 -11.59 34.92 4.32
C GLY A 338 -11.22 35.05 5.79
N GLN A 339 -9.93 35.09 6.14
CA GLN A 339 -9.51 35.44 7.49
C GLN A 339 -9.62 36.96 7.69
N LYS A 340 -10.21 37.37 8.82
CA LYS A 340 -10.32 38.77 9.25
C LYS A 340 -8.97 39.26 9.79
N VAL A 341 -8.56 40.46 9.39
CA VAL A 341 -7.32 41.14 9.80
C VAL A 341 -7.58 42.62 10.07
N THR A 342 -6.74 43.25 10.90
CA THR A 342 -6.86 44.69 11.22
C THR A 342 -5.77 45.47 10.52
N ALA A 343 -6.11 46.34 9.57
CA ALA A 343 -5.16 47.24 8.92
C ALA A 343 -4.83 48.43 9.83
N ILE A 344 -3.54 48.76 9.92
CA ILE A 344 -2.99 49.81 10.81
C ILE A 344 -2.11 50.84 10.08
N GLY A 345 -1.73 50.58 8.82
CA GLY A 345 -1.00 51.54 8.01
C GLY A 345 -0.77 51.05 6.60
N THR A 346 -0.32 51.94 5.72
CA THR A 346 -0.01 51.63 4.33
C THR A 346 1.34 52.18 3.90
N SER A 347 2.00 51.48 2.98
CA SER A 347 3.22 51.94 2.33
C SER A 347 3.41 51.22 1.00
N ASN A 348 3.51 51.99 -0.09
CA ASN A 348 3.85 51.50 -1.43
C ASN A 348 3.04 50.27 -1.91
N GLY A 349 1.71 50.31 -1.80
CA GLY A 349 0.84 49.19 -2.21
C GLY A 349 0.80 48.00 -1.25
N TRP A 350 1.45 48.11 -0.09
CA TRP A 350 1.34 47.17 1.01
C TRP A 350 0.56 47.76 2.17
N THR A 351 -0.26 46.93 2.80
CA THR A 351 -0.96 47.24 4.04
C THR A 351 -0.30 46.52 5.18
N ARG A 352 0.04 47.27 6.23
CA ARG A 352 0.47 46.71 7.50
C ARG A 352 -0.75 46.29 8.31
N ILE A 353 -0.79 45.03 8.74
CA ILE A 353 -1.92 44.42 9.41
C ILE A 353 -1.52 43.78 10.74
N LYS A 354 -2.45 43.79 11.71
CA LYS A 354 -2.41 43.00 12.94
C LYS A 354 -3.32 41.77 12.75
N SER A 355 -2.81 40.61 13.13
CA SER A 355 -3.51 39.32 13.07
C SER A 355 -3.18 38.48 14.30
N SER A 356 -3.82 37.32 14.46
CA SER A 356 -3.46 36.33 15.47
C SER A 356 -2.04 35.77 15.31
N LYS A 357 -1.43 35.91 14.13
CA LYS A 357 -0.04 35.50 13.84
C LYS A 357 0.99 36.62 14.07
N GLY A 358 0.54 37.78 14.56
CA GLY A 358 1.38 38.96 14.78
C GLY A 358 1.12 40.08 13.76
N THR A 359 2.02 41.06 13.78
CA THR A 359 1.93 42.28 12.97
C THR A 359 2.93 42.22 11.81
N GLY A 360 2.47 42.45 10.59
CA GLY A 360 3.30 42.38 9.39
C GLY A 360 2.65 43.01 8.17
N TRP A 361 3.14 42.69 6.98
CA TRP A 361 2.72 43.30 5.72
C TRP A 361 2.04 42.30 4.79
N VAL A 362 1.00 42.77 4.10
CA VAL A 362 0.34 42.04 3.00
C VAL A 362 0.06 42.99 1.84
N PRO A 363 -0.04 42.51 0.59
CA PRO A 363 -0.41 43.37 -0.55
C PRO A 363 -1.80 43.98 -0.36
N SER A 364 -1.92 45.31 -0.48
CA SER A 364 -3.17 46.02 -0.24
C SER A 364 -4.30 45.55 -1.16
N LYS A 365 -3.98 45.23 -2.43
CA LYS A 365 -4.94 44.76 -3.44
C LYS A 365 -5.68 43.47 -3.07
N ASN A 366 -5.17 42.70 -2.10
CA ASN A 366 -5.76 41.44 -1.69
C ASN A 366 -6.57 41.56 -0.38
N LEU A 367 -6.83 42.77 0.10
CA LEU A 367 -7.68 43.02 1.25
C LEU A 367 -9.05 43.51 0.79
N LEU A 368 -10.12 42.90 1.30
CA LEU A 368 -11.51 43.17 0.96
C LEU A 368 -12.23 43.81 2.15
N ALA A 369 -13.07 44.81 1.89
CA ALA A 369 -13.89 45.43 2.93
C ALA A 369 -15.02 44.50 3.42
N LYS A 370 -15.52 43.63 2.55
CA LYS A 370 -16.56 42.63 2.86
C LYS A 370 -15.96 41.23 2.90
N ALA A 371 -16.53 40.36 3.74
CA ALA A 371 -16.12 38.97 3.82
C ALA A 371 -16.29 38.29 2.45
N PRO A 372 -15.23 37.67 1.88
CA PRO A 372 -15.40 36.86 0.69
C PRO A 372 -16.19 35.59 1.06
N VAL A 373 -17.03 35.12 0.14
CA VAL A 373 -17.68 33.81 0.30
C VAL A 373 -16.59 32.73 0.28
N VAL A 374 -16.34 32.12 1.43
CA VAL A 374 -15.48 30.95 1.56
C VAL A 374 -16.37 29.72 1.52
N GLU A 375 -16.41 29.05 0.38
CA GLU A 375 -17.20 27.85 0.21
C GLU A 375 -16.63 26.72 1.07
N LYS A 376 -17.40 26.32 2.09
CA LYS A 376 -17.05 25.19 2.95
C LYS A 376 -17.34 23.89 2.19
N VAL A 377 -16.40 22.96 2.20
CA VAL A 377 -16.65 21.61 1.70
C VAL A 377 -17.62 20.92 2.66
N ILE A 378 -18.80 20.55 2.17
CA ILE A 378 -19.88 19.90 2.94
C ILE A 378 -19.92 18.37 2.75
N GLY A 379 -19.10 17.82 1.86
CA GLY A 379 -19.04 16.38 1.67
C GLY A 379 -18.17 15.96 0.49
N SER A 380 -18.21 14.67 0.18
CA SER A 380 -17.62 14.09 -1.04
C SER A 380 -18.70 13.47 -1.92
N ARG A 381 -18.47 13.50 -3.22
CA ARG A 381 -19.29 12.84 -4.24
C ARG A 381 -18.40 12.15 -5.27
N TRP A 382 -18.86 11.09 -5.89
CA TRP A 382 -18.15 10.41 -6.96
C TRP A 382 -18.93 10.55 -8.26
N THR A 383 -18.24 10.90 -9.32
CA THR A 383 -18.84 10.99 -10.65
C THR A 383 -19.15 9.59 -11.18
N ILE A 384 -20.32 9.41 -11.77
CA ILE A 384 -20.77 8.11 -12.29
C ILE A 384 -20.64 8.00 -13.82
N ASP A 385 -20.46 9.11 -14.50
CA ASP A 385 -20.26 9.21 -15.95
C ASP A 385 -19.26 10.32 -16.28
N LYS A 386 -18.81 10.35 -17.54
CA LYS A 386 -18.07 11.48 -18.08
C LYS A 386 -18.98 12.71 -18.08
N THR A 387 -18.67 13.70 -17.24
CA THR A 387 -19.50 14.89 -17.06
C THR A 387 -18.69 16.18 -17.23
N VAL A 388 -19.31 17.21 -17.80
CA VAL A 388 -18.66 18.51 -18.02
C VAL A 388 -18.79 19.35 -16.75
N VAL A 389 -17.65 19.83 -16.24
CA VAL A 389 -17.61 20.79 -15.14
C VAL A 389 -17.80 22.19 -15.71
N ARG A 390 -18.79 22.93 -15.20
CA ARG A 390 -19.22 24.21 -15.78
C ARG A 390 -18.99 25.39 -14.83
N ALA A 391 -18.84 26.58 -15.40
CA ALA A 391 -18.63 27.81 -14.62
C ALA A 391 -19.85 28.21 -13.77
N THR A 392 -21.06 27.97 -14.27
CA THR A 392 -22.33 28.22 -13.57
C THR A 392 -23.26 27.01 -13.68
N ALA A 393 -24.34 26.99 -12.89
CA ALA A 393 -25.35 25.92 -12.82
C ALA A 393 -26.27 25.90 -14.05
N SER A 394 -25.69 25.76 -15.26
CA SER A 394 -26.42 25.76 -16.53
C SER A 394 -25.71 24.91 -17.56
N THR A 395 -26.47 24.16 -18.38
CA THR A 395 -25.92 23.37 -19.49
C THR A 395 -25.30 24.20 -20.60
N LYS A 396 -25.64 25.51 -20.68
CA LYS A 396 -25.07 26.45 -21.66
C LYS A 396 -23.80 27.15 -21.16
N ALA A 397 -23.43 26.97 -19.89
CA ALA A 397 -22.29 27.65 -19.29
C ALA A 397 -20.94 27.12 -19.81
N LYS A 398 -19.92 28.00 -19.82
CA LYS A 398 -18.54 27.71 -20.21
C LYS A 398 -18.02 26.46 -19.50
N SER A 399 -17.42 25.56 -20.28
CA SER A 399 -16.70 24.39 -19.78
C SER A 399 -15.41 24.79 -19.07
N LEU A 400 -15.23 24.29 -17.85
CA LEU A 400 -13.99 24.38 -17.07
C LEU A 400 -13.14 23.10 -17.19
N GLY A 401 -13.71 22.05 -17.78
CA GLY A 401 -13.08 20.75 -17.97
C GLY A 401 -14.07 19.60 -17.92
N THR A 402 -13.53 18.38 -17.88
CA THR A 402 -14.31 17.14 -17.82
C THR A 402 -13.90 16.34 -16.59
N ALA A 403 -14.89 15.82 -15.87
CA ALA A 403 -14.69 14.84 -14.83
C ALA A 403 -15.05 13.45 -15.38
N TYR A 404 -14.23 12.45 -15.07
CA TYR A 404 -14.40 11.08 -15.55
C TYR A 404 -15.01 10.20 -14.48
N ALA A 405 -15.77 9.19 -14.91
CA ALA A 405 -16.41 8.23 -14.02
C ALA A 405 -15.42 7.66 -12.98
N GLY A 406 -15.84 7.63 -11.72
CA GLY A 406 -15.06 7.20 -10.56
C GLY A 406 -14.28 8.33 -9.88
N GLN A 407 -14.21 9.52 -10.49
CA GLN A 407 -13.47 10.64 -9.90
C GLN A 407 -14.18 11.18 -8.66
N LYS A 408 -13.44 11.25 -7.54
CA LYS A 408 -13.89 11.84 -6.27
C LYS A 408 -13.85 13.37 -6.35
N MET A 409 -14.95 14.00 -5.97
CA MET A 409 -15.19 15.45 -6.01
C MET A 409 -15.55 15.93 -4.60
N SER A 410 -14.96 17.04 -4.15
CA SER A 410 -15.42 17.69 -2.91
C SER A 410 -16.65 18.53 -3.21
N LEU A 411 -17.72 18.37 -2.44
CA LEU A 411 -18.98 19.09 -2.62
C LEU A 411 -18.98 20.37 -1.79
N TYR A 412 -19.36 21.50 -2.40
CA TYR A 412 -19.59 22.77 -1.72
C TYR A 412 -21.07 23.01 -1.41
N SER A 413 -21.94 22.76 -2.38
CA SER A 413 -23.39 22.89 -2.22
C SER A 413 -24.13 22.11 -3.31
N THR A 414 -25.41 21.86 -3.08
CA THR A 414 -26.34 21.34 -4.10
C THR A 414 -27.52 22.29 -4.18
N SER A 415 -27.88 22.71 -5.39
CA SER A 415 -29.00 23.60 -5.66
C SER A 415 -29.78 23.04 -6.84
N GLY A 416 -30.96 22.49 -6.56
CA GLY A 416 -31.77 21.77 -7.54
C GLY A 416 -30.97 20.66 -8.24
N SER A 417 -31.01 20.68 -9.58
CA SER A 417 -30.35 19.69 -10.44
C SER A 417 -28.83 19.82 -10.56
N TRP A 418 -28.22 20.77 -9.85
CA TRP A 418 -26.79 21.06 -9.94
C TRP A 418 -26.08 20.99 -8.60
N SER A 419 -24.86 20.46 -8.63
CA SER A 419 -23.96 20.39 -7.49
C SER A 419 -22.70 21.17 -7.77
N LYS A 420 -22.36 22.09 -6.85
CA LYS A 420 -21.12 22.86 -6.90
C LYS A 420 -20.00 22.05 -6.25
N VAL A 421 -18.93 21.79 -7.00
CA VAL A 421 -17.86 20.88 -6.64
C VAL A 421 -16.50 21.55 -6.78
N LYS A 422 -15.56 21.18 -5.91
CA LYS A 422 -14.15 21.51 -6.03
C LYS A 422 -13.47 20.55 -7.00
N THR A 423 -12.75 21.10 -7.95
CA THR A 423 -11.86 20.38 -8.87
C THR A 423 -10.42 20.84 -8.69
N ALA A 424 -9.47 20.13 -9.30
CA ALA A 424 -8.07 20.58 -9.32
C ALA A 424 -7.89 21.97 -9.96
N LYS A 425 -8.79 22.37 -10.87
CA LYS A 425 -8.76 23.66 -11.58
C LYS A 425 -9.61 24.75 -10.92
N GLY A 426 -10.22 24.47 -9.76
CA GLY A 426 -11.10 25.40 -9.04
C GLY A 426 -12.52 24.87 -8.84
N ALA A 427 -13.42 25.73 -8.35
CA ALA A 427 -14.82 25.38 -8.14
C ALA A 427 -15.60 25.42 -9.47
N GLY A 428 -16.52 24.48 -9.66
CA GLY A 428 -17.41 24.43 -10.82
C GLY A 428 -18.69 23.67 -10.51
N TRP A 429 -19.57 23.56 -11.49
CA TRP A 429 -20.89 22.94 -11.36
C TRP A 429 -21.01 21.71 -12.24
N VAL A 430 -21.58 20.64 -11.69
CA VAL A 430 -21.91 19.40 -12.42
C VAL A 430 -23.36 19.02 -12.14
N PRO A 431 -24.03 18.29 -13.04
CA PRO A 431 -25.36 17.76 -12.77
C PRO A 431 -25.35 16.86 -11.53
N THR A 432 -26.26 17.08 -10.59
CA THR A 432 -26.36 16.25 -9.37
C THR A 432 -26.63 14.79 -9.72
N SER A 433 -27.34 14.52 -10.82
CA SER A 433 -27.59 13.16 -11.34
C SER A 433 -26.32 12.42 -11.79
N SER A 434 -25.24 13.14 -12.09
CA SER A 434 -23.94 12.54 -12.45
C SER A 434 -23.08 12.20 -11.23
N LEU A 435 -23.63 12.31 -10.02
CA LEU A 435 -22.92 12.11 -8.75
C LEU A 435 -23.60 11.06 -7.85
N VAL A 436 -22.78 10.32 -7.11
CA VAL A 436 -23.22 9.46 -5.99
C VAL A 436 -22.49 9.80 -4.69
N THR A 437 -23.08 9.42 -3.56
CA THR A 437 -22.56 9.72 -2.20
C THR A 437 -21.50 8.73 -1.72
N THR A 438 -21.39 7.57 -2.36
CA THR A 438 -20.44 6.51 -2.01
C THR A 438 -19.42 6.31 -3.13
N ALA A 439 -18.30 5.64 -2.83
CA ALA A 439 -17.27 5.40 -3.83
C ALA A 439 -17.83 4.64 -5.04
N TYR A 440 -17.67 5.23 -6.22
CA TYR A 440 -18.07 4.62 -7.48
C TYR A 440 -16.88 3.97 -8.17
N THR A 441 -17.05 2.70 -8.55
CA THR A 441 -16.06 1.94 -9.32
C THR A 441 -16.63 1.68 -10.71
N PRO A 442 -16.09 2.31 -11.77
CA PRO A 442 -16.43 1.96 -13.14
C PRO A 442 -16.07 0.50 -13.41
N ILE A 443 -16.95 -0.23 -14.10
CA ILE A 443 -16.72 -1.62 -14.50
C ILE A 443 -16.71 -1.65 -16.03
N SER A 444 -15.73 -2.36 -16.62
CA SER A 444 -15.74 -2.61 -18.06
C SER A 444 -17.01 -3.38 -18.41
N SER A 445 -17.80 -2.85 -19.36
CA SER A 445 -19.13 -3.32 -19.73
C SER A 445 -19.23 -4.85 -19.76
N LYS A 446 -19.79 -5.44 -18.69
CA LYS A 446 -19.87 -6.89 -18.50
C LYS A 446 -21.32 -7.33 -18.41
N SER A 447 -21.66 -8.41 -19.08
CA SER A 447 -23.02 -8.96 -19.04
C SER A 447 -23.32 -9.63 -17.69
N TYR A 448 -24.48 -9.33 -17.13
CA TYR A 448 -25.05 -9.95 -15.94
C TYR A 448 -26.51 -10.33 -16.21
N TRP A 449 -27.06 -11.21 -15.38
CA TRP A 449 -28.46 -11.61 -15.42
C TRP A 449 -29.12 -11.35 -14.07
N ALA A 450 -30.37 -10.87 -14.11
CA ALA A 450 -31.18 -10.73 -12.90
C ALA A 450 -31.52 -12.11 -12.32
N THR A 451 -31.13 -12.40 -11.08
CA THR A 451 -31.34 -13.70 -10.41
C THR A 451 -32.76 -13.86 -9.86
N SER A 452 -33.46 -12.74 -9.68
CA SER A 452 -34.87 -12.64 -9.27
C SER A 452 -35.52 -11.44 -9.97
N GLY A 453 -36.85 -11.29 -9.83
CA GLY A 453 -37.49 -10.00 -10.15
C GLY A 453 -36.87 -8.90 -9.27
N THR A 454 -36.49 -7.78 -9.88
CA THR A 454 -35.86 -6.66 -9.16
C THR A 454 -36.18 -5.31 -9.79
N THR A 455 -36.10 -4.22 -9.03
CA THR A 455 -36.43 -2.86 -9.50
C THR A 455 -35.18 -2.17 -10.03
N LEU A 456 -35.27 -1.62 -11.24
CA LEU A 456 -34.27 -0.70 -11.79
C LEU A 456 -34.53 0.69 -11.21
N ARG A 457 -33.53 1.28 -10.54
CA ARG A 457 -33.69 2.53 -9.79
C ARG A 457 -32.86 3.68 -10.33
N ALA A 458 -33.32 4.91 -10.11
CA ALA A 458 -32.61 6.12 -10.53
C ALA A 458 -31.32 6.38 -9.73
N SER A 459 -31.21 5.87 -8.50
CA SER A 459 -30.02 6.02 -7.64
C SER A 459 -29.71 4.71 -6.88
N ASN A 460 -28.54 4.63 -6.26
CA ASN A 460 -28.07 3.47 -5.51
C ASN A 460 -28.68 3.35 -4.10
N THR A 461 -29.98 3.61 -3.98
CA THR A 461 -30.75 3.52 -2.74
C THR A 461 -32.12 2.88 -2.97
N GLY A 462 -32.62 2.15 -1.97
CA GLY A 462 -33.92 1.48 -2.03
C GLY A 462 -35.13 2.42 -2.07
N SER A 463 -34.95 3.69 -1.68
CA SER A 463 -36.00 4.71 -1.68
C SER A 463 -36.06 5.55 -2.97
N SER A 464 -35.09 5.40 -3.88
CA SER A 464 -35.05 6.21 -5.10
C SER A 464 -36.11 5.79 -6.13
N LYS A 465 -36.47 6.74 -7.01
CA LYS A 465 -37.47 6.57 -8.07
C LYS A 465 -37.25 5.27 -8.86
N SER A 466 -38.33 4.51 -9.01
CA SER A 466 -38.37 3.34 -9.90
C SER A 466 -38.34 3.80 -11.36
N LEU A 467 -37.41 3.25 -12.14
CA LEU A 467 -37.34 3.41 -13.59
C LEU A 467 -38.00 2.23 -14.32
N GLY A 468 -38.31 1.14 -13.61
CA GLY A 468 -38.93 -0.06 -14.14
C GLY A 468 -38.55 -1.32 -13.35
N SER A 469 -39.03 -2.48 -13.81
CA SER A 469 -38.70 -3.80 -13.25
C SER A 469 -37.85 -4.62 -14.23
N LEU A 470 -36.90 -5.39 -13.70
CA LEU A 470 -36.17 -6.43 -14.42
C LEU A 470 -36.72 -7.79 -14.02
N ALA A 471 -37.10 -8.61 -15.01
CA ALA A 471 -37.57 -9.98 -14.77
C ALA A 471 -36.39 -10.91 -14.43
N LYS A 472 -36.65 -11.99 -13.69
CA LYS A 472 -35.65 -13.06 -13.48
C LYS A 472 -35.18 -13.60 -14.83
N GLY A 473 -33.87 -13.72 -15.03
CA GLY A 473 -33.24 -14.13 -16.28
C GLY A 473 -33.03 -13.00 -17.28
N GLN A 474 -33.51 -11.78 -17.02
CA GLN A 474 -33.27 -10.64 -17.92
C GLN A 474 -31.78 -10.26 -17.90
N LYS A 475 -31.19 -10.21 -19.11
CA LYS A 475 -29.78 -9.81 -19.32
C LYS A 475 -29.64 -8.29 -19.21
N VAL A 476 -28.60 -7.84 -18.53
CA VAL A 476 -28.22 -6.43 -18.37
C VAL A 476 -26.71 -6.27 -18.53
N THR A 477 -26.25 -5.06 -18.84
CA THR A 477 -24.81 -4.75 -18.94
C THR A 477 -24.39 -3.92 -17.73
N ALA A 478 -23.59 -4.48 -16.83
CA ALA A 478 -23.02 -3.75 -15.71
C ALA A 478 -21.95 -2.77 -16.20
N ILE A 479 -22.06 -1.51 -15.76
CA ILE A 479 -21.17 -0.40 -16.13
C ILE A 479 -20.48 0.25 -14.92
N GLY A 480 -20.88 -0.11 -13.70
CA GLY A 480 -20.15 0.25 -12.49
C GLY A 480 -20.84 -0.22 -11.23
N SER A 481 -20.22 0.04 -10.07
CA SER A 481 -20.74 -0.35 -8.77
C SER A 481 -20.52 0.73 -7.72
N ALA A 482 -21.43 0.79 -6.75
CA ALA A 482 -21.32 1.62 -5.56
C ALA A 482 -22.18 1.06 -4.43
N ASN A 483 -21.59 0.84 -3.26
CA ASN A 483 -22.28 0.46 -2.01
C ASN A 483 -23.26 -0.73 -2.13
N GLY A 484 -22.83 -1.84 -2.73
CA GLY A 484 -23.70 -3.02 -2.90
C GLY A 484 -24.76 -2.88 -4.00
N TRP A 485 -24.72 -1.81 -4.79
CA TRP A 485 -25.51 -1.65 -6.00
C TRP A 485 -24.62 -1.70 -7.24
N THR A 486 -25.17 -2.24 -8.31
CA THR A 486 -24.57 -2.26 -9.64
C THR A 486 -25.37 -1.33 -10.53
N ARG A 487 -24.68 -0.40 -11.19
CA ARG A 487 -25.24 0.42 -12.26
C ARG A 487 -25.24 -0.40 -13.54
N VAL A 488 -26.38 -0.50 -14.20
CA VAL A 488 -26.58 -1.34 -15.37
C VAL A 488 -27.26 -0.59 -16.51
N ASN A 489 -26.92 -0.95 -17.74
CA ASN A 489 -27.68 -0.66 -18.95
C ASN A 489 -28.64 -1.82 -19.23
N SER A 490 -29.89 -1.50 -19.50
CA SER A 490 -30.94 -2.45 -19.87
C SER A 490 -31.79 -1.90 -21.01
N SER A 491 -32.68 -2.73 -21.56
CA SER A 491 -33.70 -2.27 -22.53
C SER A 491 -34.65 -1.20 -21.97
N LYS A 492 -34.76 -1.07 -20.63
CA LYS A 492 -35.56 -0.05 -19.94
C LYS A 492 -34.77 1.21 -19.57
N GLY A 493 -33.53 1.33 -20.06
CA GLY A 493 -32.62 2.43 -19.77
C GLY A 493 -31.53 2.08 -18.76
N THR A 494 -30.80 3.11 -18.33
CA THR A 494 -29.66 3.02 -17.40
C THR A 494 -30.10 3.32 -15.97
N GLY A 495 -29.78 2.45 -15.03
CA GLY A 495 -30.14 2.63 -13.63
C GLY A 495 -29.35 1.72 -12.69
N TRP A 496 -29.82 1.60 -11.46
CA TRP A 496 -29.18 0.87 -10.37
C TRP A 496 -30.02 -0.32 -9.93
N VAL A 497 -29.35 -1.43 -9.68
CA VAL A 497 -29.93 -2.68 -9.19
C VAL A 497 -29.07 -3.18 -8.03
N PRO A 498 -29.62 -3.71 -6.93
CA PRO A 498 -28.80 -4.28 -5.87
C PRO A 498 -27.96 -5.44 -6.42
N ALA A 499 -26.66 -5.45 -6.15
CA ALA A 499 -25.72 -6.40 -6.71
C ALA A 499 -26.09 -7.86 -6.39
N LYS A 500 -26.72 -8.10 -5.22
CA LYS A 500 -27.24 -9.41 -4.82
C LYS A 500 -28.30 -10.01 -5.76
N HIS A 501 -28.94 -9.18 -6.58
CA HIS A 501 -29.92 -9.63 -7.58
C HIS A 501 -29.30 -9.83 -8.97
N LEU A 502 -27.99 -9.76 -9.11
CA LEU A 502 -27.28 -9.95 -10.37
C LEU A 502 -26.27 -11.09 -10.25
N SER A 503 -26.14 -11.86 -11.32
CA SER A 503 -25.16 -12.95 -11.46
C SER A 503 -24.47 -12.86 -12.81
N SER A 504 -23.18 -13.23 -12.86
CA SER A 504 -22.44 -13.40 -14.12
C SER A 504 -22.77 -14.72 -14.83
N LYS A 505 -23.56 -15.59 -14.19
CA LYS A 505 -24.12 -16.81 -14.78
C LYS A 505 -25.62 -16.61 -14.98
N ALA A 506 -26.12 -16.91 -16.17
CA ALA A 506 -27.55 -16.89 -16.46
C ALA A 506 -28.27 -17.85 -15.48
N PRO A 507 -29.31 -17.41 -14.75
CA PRO A 507 -30.10 -18.32 -13.94
C PRO A 507 -30.86 -19.27 -14.88
N VAL A 508 -30.92 -20.55 -14.52
CA VAL A 508 -31.76 -21.53 -15.22
C VAL A 508 -33.21 -21.06 -15.09
N VAL A 509 -33.78 -20.58 -16.19
CA VAL A 509 -35.21 -20.31 -16.29
C VAL A 509 -35.86 -21.65 -16.55
N ASP A 510 -36.61 -22.16 -15.56
CA ASP A 510 -37.29 -23.45 -15.69
C ASP A 510 -38.27 -23.39 -16.88
N LYS A 511 -37.98 -24.14 -17.95
CA LYS A 511 -38.85 -24.31 -19.12
C LYS A 511 -39.84 -25.44 -18.83
N VAL A 512 -41.12 -25.27 -19.15
CA VAL A 512 -42.10 -26.35 -19.01
C VAL A 512 -41.74 -27.45 -20.02
N ILE A 513 -41.46 -28.66 -19.53
CA ILE A 513 -41.06 -29.84 -20.32
C ILE A 513 -42.18 -30.87 -20.45
N GLY A 514 -43.32 -30.69 -19.79
CA GLY A 514 -44.47 -31.60 -19.93
C GLY A 514 -45.60 -31.34 -18.94
N THR A 515 -46.60 -32.23 -18.95
CA THR A 515 -47.73 -32.22 -18.01
C THR A 515 -47.76 -33.53 -17.22
N ARG A 516 -48.18 -33.46 -15.96
CA ARG A 516 -48.37 -34.62 -15.06
C ARG A 516 -49.68 -34.47 -14.27
N TRP A 517 -50.24 -35.58 -13.80
CA TRP A 517 -51.36 -35.59 -12.86
C TRP A 517 -50.95 -36.29 -11.57
N SER A 518 -51.33 -35.72 -10.42
CA SER A 518 -51.13 -36.38 -9.12
C SER A 518 -52.08 -37.56 -8.98
N MET A 519 -51.55 -38.70 -8.54
CA MET A 519 -52.32 -39.91 -8.25
C MET A 519 -52.74 -39.98 -6.78
N ASP A 520 -51.98 -39.31 -5.91
CA ASP A 520 -52.17 -39.26 -4.46
C ASP A 520 -52.06 -37.82 -3.95
N ALA A 521 -52.68 -37.55 -2.79
CA ALA A 521 -52.43 -36.32 -2.06
C ALA A 521 -50.94 -36.25 -1.67
N THR A 522 -50.21 -35.28 -2.20
CA THR A 522 -48.73 -35.25 -2.12
C THR A 522 -48.22 -33.92 -1.63
N ALA A 523 -47.26 -33.95 -0.68
CA ALA A 523 -46.59 -32.74 -0.21
C ALA A 523 -45.62 -32.21 -1.28
N VAL A 524 -45.73 -30.92 -1.60
CA VAL A 524 -44.83 -30.20 -2.49
C VAL A 524 -43.67 -29.66 -1.65
N ARG A 525 -42.44 -30.00 -2.03
CA ARG A 525 -41.22 -29.73 -1.26
C ARG A 525 -40.38 -28.62 -1.91
N THR A 526 -39.62 -27.90 -1.10
CA THR A 526 -38.71 -26.83 -1.57
C THR A 526 -37.52 -27.37 -2.37
N THR A 527 -37.03 -28.56 -2.04
CA THR A 527 -35.95 -29.29 -2.76
C THR A 527 -36.35 -30.75 -3.00
N ALA A 528 -35.59 -31.47 -3.84
CA ALA A 528 -35.82 -32.88 -4.19
C ALA A 528 -35.47 -33.85 -3.03
N SER A 529 -36.14 -33.69 -1.89
CA SER A 529 -35.92 -34.49 -0.68
C SER A 529 -37.20 -34.61 0.15
N SER A 530 -37.38 -35.77 0.78
CA SER A 530 -38.50 -36.06 1.68
C SER A 530 -38.43 -35.24 2.98
N SER A 531 -37.23 -34.86 3.41
CA SER A 531 -37.00 -34.03 4.60
C SER A 531 -37.12 -32.52 4.35
N ALA A 532 -37.27 -32.10 3.09
CA ALA A 532 -37.33 -30.68 2.76
C ALA A 532 -38.61 -30.01 3.24
N LYS A 533 -38.56 -28.69 3.48
CA LYS A 533 -39.72 -27.91 3.90
C LYS A 533 -40.88 -28.06 2.91
N SER A 534 -42.07 -28.36 3.43
CA SER A 534 -43.31 -28.44 2.64
C SER A 534 -43.81 -27.03 2.28
N LEU A 535 -44.18 -26.83 1.02
CA LEU A 535 -44.87 -25.66 0.48
C LEU A 535 -46.42 -25.82 0.55
N GLY A 536 -46.88 -27.00 0.96
CA GLY A 536 -48.29 -27.39 1.00
C GLY A 536 -48.54 -28.73 0.31
N THR A 537 -49.77 -29.24 0.40
CA THR A 537 -50.19 -30.51 -0.20
C THR A 537 -51.04 -30.24 -1.44
N ILE A 538 -50.80 -31.00 -2.51
CA ILE A 538 -51.67 -31.06 -3.69
C ILE A 538 -52.61 -32.27 -3.58
N PRO A 539 -53.92 -32.14 -3.87
CA PRO A 539 -54.85 -33.28 -3.90
C PRO A 539 -54.54 -34.25 -5.05
N ALA A 540 -55.08 -35.47 -4.98
CA ALA A 540 -55.09 -36.40 -6.10
C ALA A 540 -55.94 -35.86 -7.26
N GLY A 541 -55.55 -36.17 -8.50
CA GLY A 541 -56.19 -35.72 -9.74
C GLY A 541 -55.75 -34.34 -10.25
N GLN A 542 -54.87 -33.63 -9.54
CA GLN A 542 -54.45 -32.29 -9.94
C GLN A 542 -53.51 -32.31 -11.16
N LYS A 543 -53.82 -31.52 -12.19
CA LYS A 543 -52.97 -31.27 -13.36
C LYS A 543 -51.82 -30.33 -13.00
N LEU A 544 -50.59 -30.70 -13.37
CA LEU A 544 -49.34 -30.02 -13.01
C LEU A 544 -48.44 -29.81 -14.23
N SER A 545 -47.79 -28.65 -14.31
CA SER A 545 -46.73 -28.39 -15.31
C SER A 545 -45.39 -28.91 -14.81
N LEU A 546 -44.77 -29.83 -15.55
CA LEU A 546 -43.46 -30.40 -15.24
C LEU A 546 -42.35 -29.48 -15.78
N TYR A 547 -41.34 -29.21 -14.97
CA TYR A 547 -40.17 -28.40 -15.33
C TYR A 547 -38.88 -29.21 -15.42
N ALA A 548 -38.70 -30.20 -14.56
CA ALA A 548 -37.51 -31.05 -14.52
C ALA A 548 -37.79 -32.34 -13.73
N THR A 549 -36.97 -33.35 -13.94
CA THR A 549 -36.90 -34.57 -13.12
C THR A 549 -35.49 -34.73 -12.56
N SER A 550 -35.35 -35.10 -11.30
CA SER A 550 -34.08 -35.32 -10.62
C SER A 550 -34.19 -36.55 -9.72
N GLY A 551 -33.65 -37.68 -10.16
CA GLY A 551 -33.85 -38.97 -9.50
C GLY A 551 -35.34 -39.30 -9.38
N SER A 552 -35.78 -39.69 -8.19
CA SER A 552 -37.17 -40.03 -7.87
C SER A 552 -38.09 -38.80 -7.62
N TRP A 553 -37.68 -37.60 -8.05
CA TRP A 553 -38.42 -36.36 -7.82
C TRP A 553 -38.70 -35.59 -9.12
N SER A 554 -39.89 -35.01 -9.19
CA SER A 554 -40.36 -34.16 -10.29
C SER A 554 -40.57 -32.73 -9.80
N LYS A 555 -39.99 -31.75 -10.50
CA LYS A 555 -40.20 -30.32 -10.24
C LYS A 555 -41.43 -29.85 -11.00
N VAL A 556 -42.43 -29.36 -10.28
CA VAL A 556 -43.75 -29.02 -10.81
C VAL A 556 -44.17 -27.60 -10.45
N LYS A 557 -44.96 -26.96 -11.33
CA LYS A 557 -45.72 -25.74 -10.98
C LYS A 557 -47.03 -26.12 -10.31
N THR A 558 -47.35 -25.45 -9.21
CA THR A 558 -48.66 -25.43 -8.59
C THR A 558 -49.18 -24.00 -8.50
N SER A 559 -50.43 -23.81 -8.09
CA SER A 559 -50.99 -22.49 -7.77
C SER A 559 -50.22 -21.77 -6.65
N LYS A 560 -49.53 -22.50 -5.77
CA LYS A 560 -48.76 -21.96 -4.64
C LYS A 560 -47.28 -21.72 -4.94
N GLY A 561 -46.81 -22.01 -6.16
CA GLY A 561 -45.42 -21.81 -6.58
C GLY A 561 -44.82 -23.02 -7.29
N THR A 562 -43.49 -23.03 -7.45
CA THR A 562 -42.75 -24.17 -8.06
C THR A 562 -42.05 -24.95 -6.96
N GLY A 563 -42.20 -26.28 -6.96
CA GLY A 563 -41.58 -27.17 -5.96
C GLY A 563 -41.43 -28.59 -6.47
N TRP A 564 -40.99 -29.50 -5.60
CA TRP A 564 -40.66 -30.89 -5.92
C TRP A 564 -41.67 -31.86 -5.30
N VAL A 565 -42.09 -32.86 -6.06
CA VAL A 565 -42.95 -33.96 -5.60
C VAL A 565 -42.33 -35.30 -5.99
N PRO A 566 -42.54 -36.40 -5.25
CA PRO A 566 -42.06 -37.71 -5.68
C PRO A 566 -42.63 -38.07 -7.05
N THR A 567 -41.78 -38.53 -7.97
CA THR A 567 -42.22 -38.90 -9.32
C THR A 567 -43.20 -40.07 -9.29
N SER A 568 -43.09 -40.95 -8.29
CA SER A 568 -43.97 -42.12 -8.08
C SER A 568 -45.42 -41.75 -7.76
N THR A 569 -45.71 -40.52 -7.33
CA THR A 569 -47.09 -40.07 -7.10
C THR A 569 -47.69 -39.37 -8.32
N LEU A 570 -46.97 -39.34 -9.45
CA LEU A 570 -47.41 -38.71 -10.69
C LEU A 570 -47.62 -39.71 -11.82
N THR A 571 -48.59 -39.42 -12.69
CA THR A 571 -48.76 -40.09 -13.99
C THR A 571 -48.68 -39.07 -15.13
N ASN A 572 -48.32 -39.55 -16.32
CA ASN A 572 -48.27 -38.75 -17.56
C ASN A 572 -49.62 -38.75 -18.32
N SER A 573 -50.61 -39.50 -17.85
CA SER A 573 -51.98 -39.52 -18.38
C SER A 573 -52.94 -38.77 -17.46
N ALA A 574 -54.06 -38.29 -18.00
CA ALA A 574 -55.13 -37.74 -17.18
C ALA A 574 -55.58 -38.77 -16.13
N TYR A 575 -55.60 -38.35 -14.85
CA TYR A 575 -55.96 -39.20 -13.72
C TYR A 575 -57.32 -38.79 -13.17
N ALA A 576 -58.29 -39.71 -13.21
CA ALA A 576 -59.60 -39.53 -12.60
C ALA A 576 -59.64 -40.23 -11.24
N VAL A 577 -60.01 -39.52 -10.18
CA VAL A 577 -60.09 -40.08 -8.83
C VAL A 577 -61.35 -40.95 -8.71
N ILE A 578 -61.20 -42.18 -8.25
CA ILE A 578 -62.29 -43.10 -7.92
C ILE A 578 -62.22 -43.26 -6.41
N ALA A 579 -63.22 -42.76 -5.69
CA ALA A 579 -63.21 -42.61 -4.22
C ALA A 579 -63.22 -43.95 -3.47
N SER A 580 -62.15 -44.74 -3.56
CA SER A 580 -61.93 -46.01 -2.86
C SER A 580 -63.12 -46.98 -2.96
N LYS A 581 -63.70 -47.10 -4.16
CA LYS A 581 -64.88 -47.96 -4.40
C LYS A 581 -64.47 -49.43 -4.55
N PRO A 582 -65.28 -50.40 -4.07
CA PRO A 582 -65.01 -51.81 -4.30
C PRO A 582 -65.24 -52.17 -5.78
N TYR A 583 -64.31 -52.94 -6.33
CA TYR A 583 -64.41 -53.58 -7.64
C TYR A 583 -64.06 -55.07 -7.51
N TRP A 584 -64.50 -55.88 -8.48
CA TRP A 584 -64.22 -57.30 -8.54
C TRP A 584 -63.56 -57.65 -9.86
N ALA A 585 -62.53 -58.50 -9.80
CA ALA A 585 -61.91 -59.06 -10.98
C ALA A 585 -62.91 -59.98 -11.70
N THR A 586 -63.19 -59.69 -12.98
CA THR A 586 -64.14 -60.48 -13.79
C THR A 586 -63.50 -61.76 -14.33
N THR A 587 -62.18 -61.86 -14.26
CA THR A 587 -61.37 -63.01 -14.65
C THR A 587 -60.05 -62.99 -13.87
N ASN A 588 -59.20 -64.00 -14.05
CA ASN A 588 -57.84 -63.96 -13.54
C ASN A 588 -57.05 -62.86 -14.29
N VAL A 589 -56.67 -61.79 -13.58
CA VAL A 589 -56.07 -60.60 -14.21
C VAL A 589 -54.81 -60.15 -13.47
N ASN A 590 -53.80 -59.73 -14.23
CA ASN A 590 -52.56 -59.20 -13.66
C ASN A 590 -52.75 -57.80 -13.07
N GLN A 591 -52.42 -57.65 -11.79
CA GLN A 591 -52.10 -56.34 -11.20
C GLN A 591 -50.66 -55.99 -11.54
N ARG A 592 -50.40 -54.73 -11.91
CA ARG A 592 -49.11 -54.24 -12.39
C ARG A 592 -48.64 -52.99 -11.66
N VAL A 593 -47.35 -52.69 -11.73
CA VAL A 593 -46.77 -51.49 -11.10
C VAL A 593 -47.15 -50.17 -11.81
N GLY A 594 -47.57 -50.22 -13.08
CA GLY A 594 -48.00 -49.04 -13.85
C GLY A 594 -49.18 -49.33 -14.78
N ASN A 595 -49.77 -48.28 -15.35
CA ASN A 595 -50.95 -48.32 -16.21
C ASN A 595 -50.64 -48.75 -17.65
N SER A 596 -49.83 -49.79 -17.83
CA SER A 596 -49.48 -50.35 -19.13
C SER A 596 -49.17 -51.85 -19.00
N VAL A 597 -49.53 -52.61 -20.04
CA VAL A 597 -49.25 -54.04 -20.15
C VAL A 597 -47.76 -54.37 -20.07
N ASN A 598 -46.90 -53.41 -20.43
CA ASN A 598 -45.44 -53.58 -20.44
C ASN A 598 -44.80 -53.36 -19.05
N THR A 599 -45.58 -53.01 -18.04
CA THR A 599 -45.05 -52.80 -16.67
C THR A 599 -45.07 -54.11 -15.87
N LYS A 600 -44.10 -54.25 -14.96
CA LYS A 600 -43.92 -55.42 -14.10
C LYS A 600 -45.24 -55.81 -13.43
N SER A 601 -45.61 -57.09 -13.50
CA SER A 601 -46.74 -57.62 -12.73
C SER A 601 -46.37 -57.73 -11.24
N LEU A 602 -47.29 -57.30 -10.37
CA LEU A 602 -47.26 -57.53 -8.93
C LEU A 602 -47.85 -58.90 -8.57
N GLY A 603 -48.57 -59.54 -9.49
CA GLY A 603 -49.24 -60.83 -9.31
C GLY A 603 -50.60 -60.87 -10.01
N VAL A 604 -51.24 -62.04 -9.94
CA VAL A 604 -52.59 -62.29 -10.48
C VAL A 604 -53.63 -62.08 -9.39
N LEU A 605 -54.67 -61.30 -9.70
CA LEU A 605 -55.92 -61.26 -8.95
C LEU A 605 -56.83 -62.35 -9.51
N SER A 606 -57.35 -63.20 -8.64
CA SER A 606 -58.25 -64.29 -9.03
C SER A 606 -59.62 -63.76 -9.42
N THR A 607 -60.34 -64.49 -10.26
CA THR A 607 -61.75 -64.19 -10.59
C THR A 607 -62.56 -64.02 -9.30
N ASN A 608 -63.45 -63.02 -9.25
CA ASN A 608 -64.22 -62.60 -8.09
C ASN A 608 -63.41 -62.04 -6.90
N GLU A 609 -62.08 -61.88 -7.02
CA GLU A 609 -61.28 -61.22 -5.99
C GLU A 609 -61.66 -59.73 -5.91
N LYS A 610 -61.99 -59.28 -4.69
CA LYS A 610 -62.39 -57.90 -4.40
C LYS A 610 -61.14 -57.01 -4.26
N VAL A 611 -61.16 -55.86 -4.92
CA VAL A 611 -60.12 -54.83 -4.84
C VAL A 611 -60.72 -53.46 -4.56
N THR A 612 -59.92 -52.53 -4.04
CA THR A 612 -60.33 -51.15 -3.80
C THR A 612 -59.80 -50.25 -4.91
N ALA A 613 -60.67 -49.71 -5.76
CA ALA A 613 -60.31 -48.79 -6.84
C ALA A 613 -60.05 -47.37 -6.30
N LEU A 614 -58.86 -46.83 -6.59
CA LEU A 614 -58.35 -45.53 -6.12
C LEU A 614 -58.43 -44.43 -7.20
N GLY A 615 -58.41 -44.83 -8.46
CA GLY A 615 -58.50 -43.91 -9.60
C GLY A 615 -58.26 -44.62 -10.92
N SER A 616 -58.41 -43.90 -12.02
CA SER A 616 -58.20 -44.44 -13.36
C SER A 616 -57.35 -43.51 -14.21
N ALA A 617 -56.58 -44.11 -15.11
CA ALA A 617 -55.81 -43.40 -16.12
C ALA A 617 -55.56 -44.32 -17.32
N ASN A 618 -55.80 -43.82 -18.53
CA ASN A 618 -55.53 -44.51 -19.79
C ASN A 618 -56.17 -45.92 -19.90
N GLY A 619 -57.40 -46.10 -19.42
CA GLY A 619 -58.11 -47.40 -19.46
C GLY A 619 -57.68 -48.40 -18.37
N TRP A 620 -56.77 -48.02 -17.47
CA TRP A 620 -56.41 -48.80 -16.29
C TRP A 620 -57.02 -48.20 -15.03
N ILE A 621 -57.35 -49.07 -14.08
CA ILE A 621 -57.79 -48.68 -12.75
C ILE A 621 -56.65 -48.97 -11.77
N ARG A 622 -56.25 -47.96 -11.01
CA ARG A 622 -55.33 -48.08 -9.90
C ARG A 622 -56.09 -48.68 -8.72
N VAL A 623 -55.63 -49.81 -8.22
CA VAL A 623 -56.31 -50.58 -7.16
C VAL A 623 -55.38 -50.88 -5.99
N LYS A 624 -55.97 -51.06 -4.81
CA LYS A 624 -55.31 -51.67 -3.65
C LYS A 624 -55.89 -53.07 -3.43
N SER A 625 -55.01 -54.07 -3.31
CA SER A 625 -55.34 -55.47 -3.06
C SER A 625 -54.35 -56.10 -2.06
N ARG A 626 -54.40 -57.42 -1.88
CA ARG A 626 -53.39 -58.18 -1.15
C ARG A 626 -51.97 -58.06 -1.74
N LEU A 627 -51.86 -57.70 -3.02
CA LEU A 627 -50.59 -57.51 -3.74
C LEU A 627 -50.02 -56.09 -3.57
N GLY A 628 -50.67 -55.26 -2.76
CA GLY A 628 -50.35 -53.84 -2.58
C GLY A 628 -51.11 -52.93 -3.54
N THR A 629 -50.59 -51.71 -3.74
CA THR A 629 -51.19 -50.73 -4.66
C THR A 629 -50.57 -50.87 -6.05
N GLY A 630 -51.41 -51.05 -7.06
CA GLY A 630 -50.98 -51.21 -8.46
C GLY A 630 -52.08 -50.86 -9.43
N TRP A 631 -51.97 -51.33 -10.66
CA TRP A 631 -52.84 -51.03 -11.78
C TRP A 631 -53.37 -52.32 -12.41
N VAL A 632 -54.66 -52.35 -12.71
CA VAL A 632 -55.34 -53.44 -13.40
C VAL A 632 -56.08 -52.83 -14.60
N SER A 633 -56.12 -53.53 -15.73
CA SER A 633 -56.90 -53.05 -16.87
C SER A 633 -58.37 -52.94 -16.47
N GLY A 634 -58.99 -51.78 -16.71
CA GLY A 634 -60.37 -51.51 -16.31
C GLY A 634 -61.38 -52.44 -16.98
N ALA A 635 -61.03 -53.02 -18.13
CA ALA A 635 -61.84 -54.00 -18.85
C ALA A 635 -62.09 -55.30 -18.05
N TYR A 636 -61.25 -55.59 -17.05
CA TYR A 636 -61.36 -56.80 -16.22
C TYR A 636 -61.80 -56.52 -14.79
N LEU A 637 -62.34 -55.33 -14.52
CA LEU A 637 -62.85 -54.94 -13.23
C LEU A 637 -64.30 -54.48 -13.34
N SER A 638 -65.17 -55.06 -12.52
CA SER A 638 -66.57 -54.68 -12.41
C SER A 638 -66.86 -54.00 -11.07
N ALA A 639 -67.73 -53.00 -11.06
CA ALA A 639 -68.24 -52.36 -9.84
C ALA A 639 -69.27 -53.24 -9.09
N SER A 640 -69.68 -54.36 -9.68
CA SER A 640 -70.55 -55.39 -9.09
C SER A 640 -69.84 -56.74 -9.10
N LYS A 641 -70.09 -57.59 -8.10
CA LYS A 641 -69.53 -58.95 -8.04
C LYS A 641 -70.14 -59.82 -9.16
N PRO A 642 -69.34 -60.38 -10.08
CA PRO A 642 -69.84 -61.27 -11.13
C PRO A 642 -70.46 -62.57 -10.56
N SER A 643 -71.55 -63.05 -11.17
CA SER A 643 -72.11 -64.39 -10.89
C SER A 643 -71.43 -65.45 -11.78
N LEU A 644 -71.21 -66.64 -11.22
CA LEU A 644 -70.59 -67.78 -11.93
C LEU A 644 -71.64 -68.46 -12.85
N PRO A 645 -71.34 -68.76 -14.12
CA PRO A 645 -72.15 -69.68 -14.93
C PRO A 645 -71.84 -71.16 -14.59
N LEU A 646 -72.88 -72.01 -14.61
CA LEU A 646 -72.79 -73.47 -14.37
C LEU A 646 -71.97 -74.19 -15.46
N PRO A 647 -71.29 -75.32 -15.14
CA PRO A 647 -70.61 -76.16 -16.12
C PRO A 647 -71.60 -77.02 -16.92
N SER A 648 -71.37 -77.21 -18.22
CA SER A 648 -71.98 -78.25 -19.05
C SER A 648 -70.94 -79.29 -19.51
N ASP A 649 -71.42 -80.52 -19.68
CA ASP A 649 -70.72 -81.82 -19.74
C ASP A 649 -69.59 -82.03 -20.78
N PRO A 650 -68.70 -83.04 -20.59
CA PRO A 650 -67.51 -83.27 -21.42
C PRO A 650 -67.80 -84.11 -22.69
N PRO A 651 -67.08 -83.89 -23.81
CA PRO A 651 -67.10 -84.81 -24.94
C PRO A 651 -65.87 -85.75 -24.99
N ALA A 652 -66.18 -87.04 -25.20
CA ALA A 652 -65.48 -88.18 -25.81
C ALA A 652 -63.94 -88.18 -26.01
N THR A 653 -63.35 -89.32 -25.64
CA THR A 653 -61.96 -89.76 -25.83
C THR A 653 -61.52 -89.90 -27.30
N PRO A 654 -60.36 -89.33 -27.68
CA PRO A 654 -59.62 -89.74 -28.87
C PRO A 654 -58.18 -90.20 -28.54
N ASN A 655 -57.69 -91.16 -29.34
CA ASN A 655 -56.36 -91.77 -29.28
C ASN A 655 -55.21 -90.76 -29.05
N ALA A 656 -54.55 -90.86 -27.89
CA ALA A 656 -53.49 -89.95 -27.47
C ALA A 656 -52.15 -90.27 -28.15
N SER A 657 -51.63 -89.32 -28.94
CA SER A 657 -50.22 -89.30 -29.35
C SER A 657 -49.50 -88.15 -28.64
N TYR A 658 -48.18 -88.24 -28.44
CA TYR A 658 -47.42 -87.20 -27.74
C TYR A 658 -46.70 -86.27 -28.73
N ARG A 659 -46.64 -84.97 -28.40
CA ARG A 659 -45.83 -83.96 -29.10
C ARG A 659 -45.06 -83.10 -28.11
N TRP A 660 -44.07 -82.34 -28.58
CA TRP A 660 -43.28 -81.41 -27.80
C TRP A 660 -43.38 -80.02 -28.40
N THR A 661 -43.55 -79.01 -27.56
CA THR A 661 -43.53 -77.63 -28.02
C THR A 661 -42.14 -77.24 -28.53
N THR A 662 -42.06 -76.66 -29.73
CA THR A 662 -40.80 -76.19 -30.33
C THR A 662 -40.49 -74.73 -30.00
N ALA A 663 -41.40 -74.05 -29.28
CA ALA A 663 -41.26 -72.71 -28.74
C ALA A 663 -42.17 -72.54 -27.52
N SER A 664 -41.91 -71.52 -26.70
CA SER A 664 -42.87 -71.07 -25.70
C SER A 664 -44.11 -70.53 -26.42
N VAL A 665 -45.23 -71.26 -26.32
CA VAL A 665 -46.41 -71.04 -27.16
C VAL A 665 -47.67 -70.92 -26.33
N ASN A 666 -48.60 -70.06 -26.77
CA ASN A 666 -49.87 -69.87 -26.09
C ASN A 666 -50.77 -71.10 -26.24
N LEU A 667 -51.16 -71.72 -25.13
CA LEU A 667 -52.33 -72.59 -25.05
C LEU A 667 -53.56 -71.70 -25.10
N ARG A 668 -54.46 -71.90 -26.06
CA ARG A 668 -55.65 -71.08 -26.23
C ARG A 668 -56.94 -71.83 -25.90
N THR A 669 -58.00 -71.09 -25.63
CA THR A 669 -59.32 -71.66 -25.40
C THR A 669 -59.99 -72.18 -26.67
N GLY A 670 -59.48 -71.83 -27.88
CA GLY A 670 -60.01 -72.26 -29.18
C GLY A 670 -58.98 -72.22 -30.31
N ALA A 671 -59.34 -72.81 -31.46
CA ALA A 671 -58.48 -73.00 -32.63
C ALA A 671 -58.28 -71.72 -33.47
N GLY A 672 -57.46 -70.79 -32.98
CA GLY A 672 -57.19 -69.52 -33.65
C GLY A 672 -56.52 -68.49 -32.74
N THR A 673 -55.83 -67.49 -33.32
CA THR A 673 -55.17 -66.43 -32.54
C THR A 673 -56.16 -65.46 -31.86
N GLN A 674 -57.41 -65.45 -32.31
CA GLN A 674 -58.51 -64.67 -31.73
C GLN A 674 -59.01 -65.22 -30.39
N TYR A 675 -58.74 -66.49 -30.08
CA TYR A 675 -59.17 -67.11 -28.83
C TYR A 675 -58.21 -66.80 -27.68
N ALA A 676 -58.74 -66.66 -26.47
CA ALA A 676 -57.98 -66.27 -25.29
C ALA A 676 -56.86 -67.28 -24.98
N SER A 677 -55.67 -66.78 -24.64
CA SER A 677 -54.59 -67.63 -24.12
C SER A 677 -54.91 -68.05 -22.68
N LYS A 678 -54.97 -69.36 -22.42
CA LYS A 678 -54.99 -69.99 -21.10
C LYS A 678 -53.64 -69.88 -20.37
N GLY A 679 -52.57 -69.67 -21.13
CA GLY A 679 -51.22 -69.51 -20.62
C GLY A 679 -50.19 -69.91 -21.66
N VAL A 680 -48.92 -69.71 -21.33
CA VAL A 680 -47.80 -70.08 -22.21
C VAL A 680 -47.30 -71.45 -21.77
N VAL A 681 -47.40 -72.40 -22.68
CA VAL A 681 -46.80 -73.74 -22.60
C VAL A 681 -45.32 -73.54 -22.90
N ALA A 682 -44.47 -74.01 -22.01
CA ALA A 682 -43.03 -73.75 -22.11
C ALA A 682 -42.45 -74.43 -23.35
N LEU A 683 -41.37 -73.89 -23.92
CA LEU A 683 -40.55 -74.59 -24.91
C LEU A 683 -40.15 -75.99 -24.39
N GLY A 684 -40.29 -77.02 -25.23
CA GLY A 684 -39.89 -78.39 -24.93
C GLY A 684 -40.88 -79.16 -24.03
N GLU A 685 -42.03 -78.59 -23.69
CA GLU A 685 -43.05 -79.26 -22.89
C GLU A 685 -43.67 -80.41 -23.70
N LYS A 686 -43.69 -81.62 -23.12
CA LYS A 686 -44.40 -82.78 -23.66
C LYS A 686 -45.90 -82.57 -23.45
N VAL A 687 -46.66 -82.54 -24.53
CA VAL A 687 -48.11 -82.38 -24.53
C VAL A 687 -48.80 -83.63 -25.09
N THR A 688 -49.98 -83.93 -24.56
CA THR A 688 -50.85 -84.97 -25.13
C THR A 688 -51.62 -84.36 -26.29
N TYR A 689 -51.36 -84.81 -27.51
CA TYR A 689 -52.06 -84.37 -28.71
C TYR A 689 -53.36 -85.16 -28.89
N LEU A 690 -54.47 -84.44 -29.07
CA LEU A 690 -55.81 -85.03 -29.20
C LEU A 690 -56.31 -84.97 -30.65
N LYS A 691 -56.33 -83.79 -31.27
CA LYS A 691 -56.77 -83.59 -32.66
C LYS A 691 -56.28 -82.25 -33.21
N THR A 692 -56.30 -82.08 -34.54
CA THR A 692 -56.08 -80.77 -35.18
C THR A 692 -57.36 -80.26 -35.84
N SER A 693 -57.55 -78.94 -35.82
CA SER A 693 -58.57 -78.21 -36.57
C SER A 693 -58.01 -76.86 -37.00
N ASN A 694 -58.15 -76.51 -38.28
CA ASN A 694 -57.73 -75.22 -38.86
C ASN A 694 -56.27 -74.82 -38.54
N GLY A 695 -55.34 -75.77 -38.51
CA GLY A 695 -53.92 -75.51 -38.20
C GLY A 695 -53.62 -75.31 -36.70
N TRP A 696 -54.56 -75.65 -35.82
CA TRP A 696 -54.38 -75.66 -34.37
C TRP A 696 -54.64 -77.06 -33.81
N ALA A 697 -53.74 -77.55 -32.97
CA ALA A 697 -53.86 -78.78 -32.24
C ALA A 697 -54.55 -78.56 -30.90
N ASN A 698 -55.59 -79.34 -30.63
CA ASN A 698 -56.13 -79.52 -29.30
C ASN A 698 -55.21 -80.47 -28.51
N VAL A 699 -54.70 -79.99 -27.39
CA VAL A 699 -53.70 -80.67 -26.58
C VAL A 699 -54.06 -80.61 -25.09
N VAL A 700 -53.53 -81.54 -24.32
CA VAL A 700 -53.50 -81.48 -22.85
C VAL A 700 -52.07 -81.18 -22.42
N THR A 701 -51.90 -80.13 -21.61
CA THR A 701 -50.60 -79.70 -21.09
C THR A 701 -50.64 -79.60 -19.56
N SER A 702 -49.54 -79.18 -18.92
CA SER A 702 -49.53 -78.85 -17.49
C SER A 702 -50.52 -77.74 -17.11
N LEU A 703 -50.99 -76.94 -18.08
CA LEU A 703 -51.98 -75.88 -17.91
C LEU A 703 -53.43 -76.35 -18.21
N GLY A 704 -53.63 -77.66 -18.41
CA GLY A 704 -54.91 -78.26 -18.79
C GLY A 704 -55.12 -78.34 -20.31
N SER A 705 -56.35 -78.64 -20.72
CA SER A 705 -56.69 -78.81 -22.15
C SER A 705 -56.89 -77.48 -22.88
N GLY A 706 -56.38 -77.35 -24.11
CA GLY A 706 -56.55 -76.16 -24.94
C GLY A 706 -55.98 -76.33 -26.34
N TRP A 707 -55.79 -75.24 -27.07
CA TRP A 707 -55.39 -75.24 -28.48
C TRP A 707 -54.05 -74.54 -28.71
N ILE A 708 -53.09 -75.20 -29.35
CA ILE A 708 -51.77 -74.67 -29.73
C ILE A 708 -51.67 -74.68 -31.26
N LYS A 709 -51.03 -73.69 -31.89
CA LYS A 709 -50.82 -73.71 -33.35
C LYS A 709 -49.89 -74.87 -33.71
N ASP A 710 -50.30 -75.71 -34.66
CA ASP A 710 -49.66 -77.00 -34.92
C ASP A 710 -48.17 -76.87 -35.31
N ASP A 711 -47.80 -75.75 -35.96
CA ASP A 711 -46.42 -75.38 -36.31
C ASP A 711 -45.45 -75.33 -35.10
N TYR A 712 -45.98 -75.16 -33.89
CA TYR A 712 -45.19 -75.13 -32.66
C TYR A 712 -45.14 -76.49 -31.94
N LEU A 713 -45.54 -77.57 -32.60
CA LEU A 713 -45.52 -78.93 -32.04
C LEU A 713 -44.68 -79.88 -32.90
N SER A 714 -43.75 -80.58 -32.27
CA SER A 714 -42.88 -81.59 -32.86
C SER A 714 -43.25 -82.98 -32.35
N THR A 715 -43.13 -84.02 -33.18
CA THR A 715 -43.25 -85.43 -32.77
C THR A 715 -41.97 -85.97 -32.12
N LYS A 716 -40.90 -85.16 -32.04
CA LYS A 716 -39.63 -85.48 -31.38
C LYS A 716 -39.36 -84.47 -30.26
N ALA A 717 -38.82 -84.97 -29.13
CA ALA A 717 -38.42 -84.13 -28.01
C ALA A 717 -37.31 -83.14 -28.41
N THR A 718 -37.52 -81.85 -28.14
CA THR A 718 -36.53 -80.79 -28.39
C THR A 718 -36.01 -80.27 -27.04
N VAL A 719 -34.81 -80.71 -26.62
CA VAL A 719 -34.14 -80.25 -25.39
C VAL A 719 -32.94 -79.37 -25.72
N SER A 720 -32.81 -78.23 -25.06
CA SER A 720 -31.50 -77.66 -24.72
C SER A 720 -31.58 -76.96 -23.37
N VAL A 721 -30.53 -77.12 -22.54
CA VAL A 721 -30.31 -76.26 -21.37
C VAL A 721 -30.16 -74.80 -21.82
N GLN A 722 -30.31 -73.85 -20.91
CA GLN A 722 -30.12 -72.44 -21.23
C GLN A 722 -28.66 -72.18 -21.65
N PRO A 723 -28.41 -71.19 -22.54
CA PRO A 723 -27.07 -70.90 -23.05
C PRO A 723 -25.99 -70.75 -21.98
N ASP A 724 -26.29 -70.07 -20.88
CA ASP A 724 -25.34 -69.88 -19.78
C ASP A 724 -25.09 -71.16 -18.99
N THR A 725 -26.10 -72.00 -18.81
CA THR A 725 -25.95 -73.33 -18.21
C THR A 725 -25.03 -74.19 -19.08
N GLN A 726 -25.17 -74.11 -20.41
CA GLN A 726 -24.27 -74.81 -21.32
C GLN A 726 -22.83 -74.29 -21.21
N LYS A 727 -22.63 -72.98 -21.04
CA LYS A 727 -21.30 -72.40 -20.80
C LYS A 727 -20.69 -72.90 -19.50
N VAL A 728 -21.47 -72.95 -18.43
CA VAL A 728 -21.04 -73.53 -17.14
C VAL A 728 -20.64 -74.99 -17.32
N ILE A 729 -21.46 -75.81 -17.99
CA ILE A 729 -21.16 -77.22 -18.25
C ILE A 729 -19.86 -77.37 -19.04
N ASN A 730 -19.68 -76.57 -20.10
CA ASN A 730 -18.47 -76.62 -20.92
C ASN A 730 -17.23 -76.19 -20.10
N ALA A 731 -17.31 -75.06 -19.39
CA ALA A 731 -16.20 -74.56 -18.58
C ALA A 731 -15.78 -75.56 -17.49
N VAL A 732 -16.76 -76.21 -16.84
CA VAL A 732 -16.52 -77.20 -15.80
C VAL A 732 -15.98 -78.50 -16.37
N LYS A 733 -16.55 -79.03 -17.47
CA LYS A 733 -16.02 -80.22 -18.14
C LYS A 733 -14.58 -80.01 -18.61
N ASP A 734 -14.29 -78.85 -19.20
CA ASP A 734 -12.97 -78.58 -19.74
C ASP A 734 -11.88 -78.50 -18.66
N ARG A 735 -12.20 -78.12 -17.42
CA ARG A 735 -11.21 -77.87 -16.34
C ARG A 735 -11.25 -78.83 -15.17
N PHE A 736 -12.39 -79.47 -14.94
CA PHE A 736 -12.67 -80.23 -13.73
C PHE A 736 -13.30 -81.59 -14.01
N ALA A 737 -13.16 -82.13 -15.24
CA ALA A 737 -13.67 -83.46 -15.59
C ALA A 737 -13.20 -84.57 -14.63
N ASP A 738 -11.97 -84.45 -14.08
CA ASP A 738 -11.39 -85.40 -13.11
C ASP A 738 -11.93 -85.24 -11.68
N SER A 739 -12.60 -84.12 -11.40
CA SER A 739 -13.19 -83.82 -10.10
C SER A 739 -14.69 -84.14 -10.01
N ILE A 740 -15.37 -84.35 -11.14
CA ILE A 740 -16.84 -84.54 -11.19
C ILE A 740 -17.24 -85.93 -11.69
N SER A 741 -18.19 -86.61 -11.03
CA SER A 741 -18.67 -87.93 -11.44
C SER A 741 -19.76 -87.86 -12.51
N ALA A 742 -20.61 -86.85 -12.46
CA ALA A 742 -21.73 -86.64 -13.38
C ALA A 742 -22.16 -85.17 -13.36
N ILE A 743 -22.90 -84.74 -14.38
CA ILE A 743 -23.59 -83.45 -14.40
C ILE A 743 -25.07 -83.68 -14.68
N TYR A 744 -25.93 -83.27 -13.75
CA TYR A 744 -27.39 -83.37 -13.91
C TYR A 744 -28.03 -82.01 -14.16
N THR A 745 -28.84 -81.89 -15.21
CA THR A 745 -29.42 -80.62 -15.68
C THR A 745 -30.94 -80.66 -15.71
N LEU A 746 -31.57 -80.86 -16.87
CA LEU A 746 -33.02 -80.80 -17.04
C LEU A 746 -33.72 -81.95 -16.29
N ARG A 747 -34.49 -81.61 -15.25
CA ARG A 747 -35.40 -82.53 -14.55
C ARG A 747 -36.59 -81.79 -13.93
N SER A 748 -37.70 -82.48 -13.77
CA SER A 748 -38.90 -81.99 -13.07
C SER A 748 -38.66 -81.87 -11.56
N GLY A 749 -39.37 -80.96 -10.89
CA GLY A 749 -39.36 -80.83 -9.42
C GLY A 749 -38.48 -79.71 -8.86
N SER A 750 -37.67 -79.05 -9.69
CA SER A 750 -36.98 -77.80 -9.33
C SER A 750 -37.15 -76.75 -10.44
N ILE A 751 -37.40 -75.48 -10.07
CA ILE A 751 -37.60 -74.38 -11.02
C ILE A 751 -36.32 -74.14 -11.84
N GLY A 752 -35.14 -74.21 -11.21
CA GLY A 752 -33.86 -74.04 -11.90
C GLY A 752 -33.60 -75.16 -12.92
N HIS A 753 -33.78 -76.43 -12.51
CA HIS A 753 -33.58 -77.58 -13.40
C HIS A 753 -34.64 -77.65 -14.51
N SER A 754 -35.92 -77.41 -14.21
CA SER A 754 -37.00 -77.49 -15.20
C SER A 754 -36.98 -76.35 -16.23
N SER A 755 -36.39 -75.21 -15.89
CA SER A 755 -36.18 -74.09 -16.82
C SER A 755 -34.86 -74.18 -17.61
N GLY A 756 -34.06 -75.22 -17.37
CA GLY A 756 -32.75 -75.43 -17.98
C GLY A 756 -31.65 -74.50 -17.45
N LYS A 757 -31.88 -73.83 -16.32
CA LYS A 757 -30.95 -72.85 -15.69
C LYS A 757 -30.00 -73.47 -14.66
N ALA A 758 -30.29 -74.67 -14.19
CA ALA A 758 -29.49 -75.31 -13.15
C ALA A 758 -28.67 -76.49 -13.68
N ALA A 759 -27.50 -76.67 -13.08
CA ALA A 759 -26.69 -77.86 -13.20
C ALA A 759 -26.21 -78.29 -11.81
N ASP A 760 -26.30 -79.59 -11.53
CA ASP A 760 -25.65 -80.22 -10.38
C ASP A 760 -24.36 -80.86 -10.85
N LEU A 761 -23.25 -80.36 -10.32
CA LEU A 761 -21.90 -80.82 -10.62
C LEU A 761 -21.51 -81.83 -9.53
N MET A 762 -21.79 -83.11 -9.77
CA MET A 762 -21.58 -84.16 -8.76
C MET A 762 -20.10 -84.34 -8.49
N ILE A 763 -19.66 -84.21 -7.24
CA ILE A 763 -18.24 -84.23 -6.87
C ILE A 763 -17.78 -85.66 -6.60
N ARG A 764 -16.69 -86.10 -7.27
CA ARG A 764 -16.07 -87.40 -6.98
C ARG A 764 -15.49 -87.40 -5.57
N ASN A 765 -15.69 -88.51 -4.85
CA ASN A 765 -15.14 -88.72 -3.51
C ASN A 765 -15.48 -87.58 -2.53
N TYR A 766 -16.68 -86.99 -2.63
CA TYR A 766 -17.10 -85.79 -1.89
C TYR A 766 -16.99 -85.90 -0.35
N LYS A 767 -16.90 -87.11 0.20
CA LYS A 767 -16.67 -87.35 1.64
C LYS A 767 -15.20 -87.28 2.07
N THR A 768 -14.27 -87.25 1.11
CA THR A 768 -12.83 -87.16 1.38
C THR A 768 -12.39 -85.70 1.36
N ALA A 769 -11.35 -85.36 2.12
CA ALA A 769 -10.79 -84.00 2.12
C ALA A 769 -10.39 -83.54 0.70
N THR A 770 -9.87 -84.45 -0.12
CA THR A 770 -9.53 -84.16 -1.53
C THR A 770 -10.77 -83.86 -2.38
N GLY A 771 -11.86 -84.62 -2.19
CA GLY A 771 -13.13 -84.37 -2.88
C GLY A 771 -13.75 -83.04 -2.48
N VAL A 772 -13.77 -82.71 -1.18
CA VAL A 772 -14.24 -81.41 -0.68
C VAL A 772 -13.43 -80.26 -1.28
N ALA A 773 -12.09 -80.35 -1.22
CA ALA A 773 -11.20 -79.34 -1.78
C ALA A 773 -11.38 -79.15 -3.31
N ASN A 774 -11.71 -80.23 -4.04
CA ASN A 774 -12.04 -80.14 -5.46
C ASN A 774 -13.37 -79.44 -5.71
N GLY A 775 -14.39 -79.70 -4.87
CA GLY A 775 -15.65 -78.96 -4.91
C GLY A 775 -15.48 -77.48 -4.60
N ASP A 776 -14.66 -77.13 -3.60
CA ASP A 776 -14.34 -75.74 -3.24
C ASP A 776 -13.69 -74.98 -4.41
N LYS A 777 -12.75 -75.63 -5.11
CA LYS A 777 -12.12 -75.06 -6.32
C LYS A 777 -13.13 -74.81 -7.44
N ILE A 778 -14.06 -75.75 -7.67
CA ILE A 778 -15.12 -75.58 -8.68
C ILE A 778 -16.05 -74.42 -8.28
N ALA A 779 -16.49 -74.37 -7.03
CA ALA A 779 -17.34 -73.31 -6.53
C ALA A 779 -16.67 -71.94 -6.66
N GLN A 780 -15.41 -71.81 -6.22
CA GLN A 780 -14.66 -70.56 -6.32
C GLN A 780 -14.44 -70.13 -7.77
N PHE A 781 -14.07 -71.06 -8.66
CA PHE A 781 -13.96 -70.78 -10.09
C PHE A 781 -15.26 -70.22 -10.69
N LEU A 782 -16.41 -70.80 -10.33
CA LEU A 782 -17.70 -70.31 -10.78
C LEU A 782 -18.04 -68.92 -10.23
N LEU A 783 -17.61 -68.58 -9.01
CA LEU A 783 -17.80 -67.26 -8.41
C LEU A 783 -16.92 -66.17 -9.02
N ASP A 784 -15.66 -66.49 -9.28
CA ASP A 784 -14.71 -65.58 -9.94
C ASP A 784 -15.14 -65.28 -11.38
N ASN A 785 -15.82 -66.26 -12.00
CA ASN A 785 -16.33 -66.18 -13.37
C ASN A 785 -17.82 -65.92 -13.49
N ARG A 786 -18.49 -65.51 -12.39
CA ARG A 786 -19.96 -65.46 -12.35
C ARG A 786 -20.57 -64.56 -13.42
N ASP A 787 -19.93 -63.44 -13.75
CA ASP A 787 -20.45 -62.51 -14.76
C ASP A 787 -20.20 -63.03 -16.18
N GLN A 788 -19.11 -63.78 -16.38
CA GLN A 788 -18.74 -64.43 -17.63
C GLN A 788 -19.57 -65.67 -17.92
N LEU A 789 -20.03 -66.36 -16.86
CA LEU A 789 -20.81 -67.58 -16.92
C LEU A 789 -22.30 -67.36 -16.63
N GLY A 790 -22.69 -66.14 -16.24
CA GLY A 790 -24.08 -65.80 -15.92
C GLY A 790 -24.60 -66.45 -14.64
N VAL A 791 -23.73 -66.80 -13.70
CA VAL A 791 -24.08 -67.48 -12.44
C VAL A 791 -24.90 -66.54 -11.55
N SER A 792 -26.08 -67.00 -11.15
CA SER A 792 -26.99 -66.28 -10.26
C SER A 792 -26.75 -66.62 -8.79
N TYR A 793 -26.54 -67.89 -8.47
CA TYR A 793 -26.19 -68.36 -7.13
C TYR A 793 -25.55 -69.74 -7.19
N LEU A 794 -24.86 -70.13 -6.11
CA LEU A 794 -24.29 -71.46 -5.89
C LEU A 794 -24.73 -72.04 -4.55
N ILE A 795 -24.79 -73.37 -4.45
CA ILE A 795 -24.94 -74.10 -3.19
C ILE A 795 -23.88 -75.19 -3.13
N TRP A 796 -23.13 -75.27 -2.02
CA TRP A 796 -22.08 -76.27 -1.79
C TRP A 796 -21.80 -76.39 -0.29
N GLN A 797 -21.56 -77.62 0.19
CA GLN A 797 -21.22 -77.92 1.60
C GLN A 797 -22.18 -77.29 2.62
N ASP A 798 -23.50 -77.38 2.36
CA ASP A 798 -24.56 -76.81 3.19
C ASP A 798 -24.46 -75.27 3.39
N GLU A 799 -23.82 -74.59 2.43
CA GLU A 799 -23.81 -73.14 2.32
C GLU A 799 -24.37 -72.71 0.97
N ILE A 800 -25.02 -71.55 0.95
CA ILE A 800 -25.50 -70.88 -0.26
C ILE A 800 -24.77 -69.55 -0.42
N TRP A 801 -24.20 -69.35 -1.61
CA TRP A 801 -23.64 -68.08 -2.01
C TRP A 801 -24.66 -67.26 -2.80
N LEU A 802 -24.93 -66.04 -2.35
CA LEU A 802 -25.71 -65.06 -3.09
C LEU A 802 -24.89 -63.80 -3.36
N PRO A 803 -25.05 -63.13 -4.52
CA PRO A 803 -24.31 -61.91 -4.85
C PRO A 803 -24.42 -60.80 -3.79
N THR A 804 -25.53 -60.77 -3.04
CA THR A 804 -25.81 -59.75 -2.04
C THR A 804 -25.25 -60.04 -0.65
N THR A 805 -25.05 -61.31 -0.31
CA THR A 805 -24.75 -61.71 1.08
C THR A 805 -23.48 -62.53 1.22
N GLY A 806 -22.87 -62.98 0.12
CA GLY A 806 -21.80 -63.98 0.17
C GLY A 806 -22.31 -65.35 0.63
N TRP A 807 -21.40 -66.20 1.11
CA TRP A 807 -21.70 -67.51 1.67
C TRP A 807 -22.45 -67.39 3.00
N THR A 808 -23.56 -68.11 3.12
CA THR A 808 -24.39 -68.19 4.32
C THR A 808 -24.93 -69.62 4.48
N ALA A 809 -25.23 -70.03 5.71
CA ALA A 809 -25.73 -71.37 6.00
C ALA A 809 -27.06 -71.67 5.27
N TYR A 810 -27.12 -72.81 4.58
CA TYR A 810 -28.24 -73.22 3.73
C TYR A 810 -29.37 -73.89 4.51
N SER A 811 -29.13 -75.04 5.16
CA SER A 811 -30.20 -75.80 5.82
C SER A 811 -30.59 -75.30 7.22
N THR A 812 -29.71 -74.61 7.95
CA THR A 812 -29.94 -74.19 9.35
C THR A 812 -30.72 -72.88 9.51
N SER A 813 -30.82 -72.06 8.46
CA SER A 813 -31.43 -70.72 8.55
C SER A 813 -32.96 -70.72 8.37
N GLY A 814 -33.60 -71.86 8.05
CA GLY A 814 -35.04 -71.97 7.77
C GLY A 814 -35.53 -71.08 6.62
N LYS A 815 -34.61 -70.47 5.87
CA LYS A 815 -34.89 -69.43 4.88
C LYS A 815 -34.97 -69.98 3.45
N TYR A 816 -34.19 -71.03 3.15
CA TYR A 816 -34.07 -71.60 1.80
C TYR A 816 -34.37 -73.11 1.74
N GLY A 817 -34.72 -73.73 2.88
CA GLY A 817 -34.78 -75.19 3.05
C GLY A 817 -36.09 -75.79 3.58
N ASN A 818 -37.15 -75.00 3.80
CA ASN A 818 -38.39 -75.48 4.44
C ASN A 818 -39.15 -76.56 3.64
N GLN A 819 -38.74 -76.80 2.39
CA GLN A 819 -39.29 -77.84 1.52
C GLN A 819 -38.82 -79.27 1.88
N PHE A 820 -37.78 -79.43 2.72
CA PHE A 820 -37.20 -80.73 3.08
C PHE A 820 -37.28 -81.05 4.58
N THR A 821 -38.20 -80.41 5.31
CA THR A 821 -38.38 -80.59 6.75
C THR A 821 -38.55 -82.08 7.10
N GLY A 822 -37.54 -82.68 7.76
CA GLY A 822 -37.52 -84.09 8.14
C GLY A 822 -36.80 -85.07 7.18
N ASN A 823 -36.18 -84.59 6.09
CA ASN A 823 -35.47 -85.45 5.12
C ASN A 823 -34.17 -84.79 4.59
N TRP A 824 -33.27 -84.44 5.50
CA TRP A 824 -31.94 -83.89 5.18
C TRP A 824 -30.92 -85.01 4.99
N ASN A 825 -30.33 -85.09 3.81
CA ASN A 825 -29.25 -86.01 3.46
C ASN A 825 -28.16 -85.26 2.66
N ASP A 826 -27.08 -85.96 2.31
CA ASP A 826 -25.94 -85.35 1.61
C ASP A 826 -26.38 -84.63 0.32
N THR A 827 -27.32 -85.20 -0.44
CA THR A 827 -27.83 -84.58 -1.68
C THR A 827 -28.71 -83.36 -1.41
N THR A 828 -29.65 -83.42 -0.46
CA THR A 828 -30.53 -82.27 -0.18
C THR A 828 -29.80 -81.12 0.52
N ARG A 829 -28.68 -81.41 1.21
CA ARG A 829 -27.76 -80.41 1.77
C ARG A 829 -26.65 -79.98 0.80
N HIS A 830 -26.63 -80.52 -0.43
CA HIS A 830 -25.64 -80.20 -1.45
C HIS A 830 -24.19 -80.46 -0.98
N MET A 831 -24.01 -81.54 -0.21
CA MET A 831 -22.70 -82.01 0.26
C MET A 831 -21.98 -82.85 -0.81
N ASP A 832 -22.74 -83.46 -1.72
CA ASP A 832 -22.25 -84.37 -2.77
C ASP A 832 -22.13 -83.72 -4.16
N HIS A 833 -22.64 -82.50 -4.35
CA HIS A 833 -22.54 -81.76 -5.60
C HIS A 833 -22.52 -80.24 -5.39
N VAL A 834 -21.83 -79.53 -6.28
CA VAL A 834 -21.97 -78.07 -6.42
C VAL A 834 -23.19 -77.80 -7.28
N HIS A 835 -24.22 -77.18 -6.72
CA HIS A 835 -25.38 -76.71 -7.49
C HIS A 835 -25.13 -75.30 -7.99
N VAL A 836 -25.34 -75.09 -9.28
CA VAL A 836 -25.19 -73.78 -9.93
C VAL A 836 -26.45 -73.45 -10.71
N GLU A 837 -27.04 -72.30 -10.42
CA GLU A 837 -28.12 -71.73 -11.22
C GLU A 837 -27.64 -70.46 -11.93
N VAL A 838 -27.98 -70.33 -13.22
CA VAL A 838 -27.65 -69.17 -14.05
C VAL A 838 -28.86 -68.28 -14.30
N TYR A 839 -28.62 -67.02 -14.68
CA TYR A 839 -29.68 -66.11 -15.13
C TYR A 839 -30.35 -66.56 -16.44
N GLY A 840 -29.63 -67.34 -17.27
CA GLY A 840 -30.12 -68.02 -18.47
C GLY A 840 -29.35 -67.64 -19.74
N ASN A 841 -29.16 -66.34 -19.99
CA ASN A 841 -28.37 -65.82 -21.11
C ASN A 841 -27.84 -64.40 -20.83
N ALA A 842 -27.29 -64.19 -19.62
CA ALA A 842 -26.72 -62.94 -19.14
C ALA A 842 -25.18 -62.95 -19.10
N ALA A 843 -24.53 -64.09 -19.38
CA ALA A 843 -23.08 -64.18 -19.48
C ALA A 843 -22.51 -63.13 -20.45
N ASN A 844 -21.54 -62.35 -19.98
CA ASN A 844 -20.95 -61.24 -20.75
C ASN A 844 -19.86 -61.68 -21.76
N ASN A 845 -19.58 -62.98 -21.87
CA ASN A 845 -18.62 -63.59 -22.79
C ASN A 845 -17.17 -63.06 -22.70
N LYS A 846 -16.77 -62.44 -21.58
CA LYS A 846 -15.36 -62.09 -21.36
C LYS A 846 -14.52 -63.35 -21.07
N PRO A 847 -13.19 -63.30 -21.27
CA PRO A 847 -12.29 -64.41 -20.91
C PRO A 847 -12.48 -64.83 -19.45
N LEU A 848 -12.38 -66.14 -19.20
CA LEU A 848 -12.52 -66.70 -17.86
C LEU A 848 -11.27 -66.36 -17.02
N ASP A 849 -11.50 -65.90 -15.80
CA ASP A 849 -10.51 -65.76 -14.74
C ASP A 849 -10.12 -67.15 -14.21
N LEU A 850 -8.87 -67.53 -14.41
CA LEU A 850 -8.34 -68.83 -14.02
C LEU A 850 -7.56 -68.78 -12.69
N SER A 851 -7.68 -67.69 -11.93
CA SER A 851 -6.96 -67.53 -10.66
C SER A 851 -7.28 -68.61 -9.63
N ALA A 852 -8.53 -69.08 -9.56
CA ALA A 852 -8.93 -70.21 -8.71
C ALA A 852 -8.24 -71.57 -9.04
N LEU A 853 -7.55 -71.67 -10.18
CA LEU A 853 -6.79 -72.87 -10.60
C LEU A 853 -5.31 -72.81 -10.20
N ARG A 854 -4.83 -71.71 -9.61
CA ARG A 854 -3.44 -71.52 -9.14
C ARG A 854 -3.34 -71.76 -7.64
#